data_AF-A0A147GWY3-F1
#
_entry.id   AF-A0A147GWY3-F1
#
_cell.length_a   1.000
_cell.length_b   1.000
_cell.length_c   1.000
_cell.angle_alpha   90.00
_cell.angle_beta   90.00
_cell.angle_gamma   90.00
#
_symmetry.space_group_name_H-M   'P 1'
#
loop_
_entity.id
_entity.type
_entity.pdbx_description
1 polymer ?
#
loop_
_entity_poly.entity_id
_entity_poly.type
_entity_poly.pdbx_seq_one_letter_code
_entity_poly.pdbx_strand_id
1 'polypeptide(L)'
;MSTSDTPGALCDCSEPPQLAALILYPSLGTPLLLTPAQQKCSLFIAAPALGVPDTDRGRYTLDRQAIVTPMGGEGPGAACAIVARHLRLVGMDGIKPAADISVGGLTGDGPDCTKARRAIKVWRVGKFAAGTLIYNQRGEAFATLSPQAVGAYAAAGFGGGQVYEIELDLAELANAPESGSFKSFAWMVRPTAQQKKDYPTLCAAETVHAQDLFVEAFLGAQTRDPRHRHLSANGSVAPRGLEAGLLEYDVDATAANARALVEGQQRLAAWHPVIRLDSNQPLKLGHLSDVHINVRHCALAKSPAKVIEDAKFTQPPVGQRVCNSFNALKQLFDQFGAAGKPDTALLLTGDLIDFNRNINPGQVGDTIAEQWKRFNVMNQLDTPGLYPRGQDDLLAFSLVRHAYTRLKLPVFMTSGNHEAYSVPYGISPRINEWGAAMGVLEDTTDALEQGRWGRERQMSETQTVVVRGQKQSLSRIGPVAWAGKKAVNWSKNLEIDDLAATYKDFDKASAWSPNRANEGIAADHNMTIYEAALAYGPAYAQALTGNNYRVDNYDWFYTLFTPLEDAVIAFGAEPDRGPPATQVLALLGWGQGENFKNLTSGLLGGVDRQGTGILPRAQQSFSEAQLALLAQAQDHKRRSPGASLAVASHFTLINYDEPIAYSAPPQHMRFVPPRGPGNPVAWAGFNQVNTGTCEINQARYFETAVRAAGATDGPYSTHVPADVCVDWHFSGHSHRSGVYEVAWRQMQTIAGQNARTPVRGIEVQSARDPGIQGPQPGGAREHTRFIVSSCGGPIGKQNLDHELDSWTLRPPSGTLLNPAERLIHQIKTLRSSRSAGRPLNERPRLCVALDYLAVMSTDPKKKIVPPLTFEPVQLPDSGGRVPIKLSPTLARLDCIEGVRIWVFEGGERRGPAAKKTWHLLSPDFFSSQKESTMQLKEGHVEILNRAIDAYSDADGGDQDNRGRGIEQAFFEVILKKPSVKKEDWSADMDFTDPWVFPLDIWAGKSDWGLRTWAFQRCQGERGEVPDWDFLFDNYKEKNYSEKDRIIKLASK
;
A
#
# COMPACT_ATOMS: atom_id res chain seq x y z
N MET A 1 70.72 -49.20 -8.75
CA MET A 1 69.43 -49.90 -8.55
C MET A 1 68.75 -49.21 -7.38
N SER A 2 68.07 -48.07 -7.56
CA SER A 2 66.79 -47.81 -8.24
C SER A 2 65.61 -48.58 -7.64
N THR A 3 64.66 -47.82 -7.11
CA THR A 3 63.18 -47.85 -7.25
C THR A 3 62.56 -47.54 -5.89
N SER A 4 61.58 -46.66 -5.73
CA SER A 4 60.91 -45.71 -6.61
C SER A 4 59.95 -44.94 -5.71
N ASP A 5 60.06 -43.61 -5.71
CA ASP A 5 59.05 -42.73 -5.14
C ASP A 5 57.71 -42.90 -5.86
N THR A 6 56.63 -42.98 -5.10
CA THR A 6 55.30 -42.61 -5.57
C THR A 6 54.61 -41.88 -4.42
N PRO A 7 54.42 -40.55 -4.50
CA PRO A 7 53.55 -39.86 -3.57
C PRO A 7 52.12 -40.22 -3.97
N GLY A 8 51.52 -41.16 -3.23
CA GLY A 8 50.09 -41.38 -3.28
C GLY A 8 49.39 -40.12 -2.76
N ALA A 9 48.83 -39.33 -3.67
CA ALA A 9 47.80 -38.37 -3.34
C ALA A 9 46.60 -39.16 -2.78
N LEU A 10 46.54 -39.30 -1.47
CA LEU A 10 45.33 -39.69 -0.76
C LEU A 10 44.30 -38.60 -1.05
N CYS A 11 43.43 -38.84 -2.04
CA CYS A 11 42.15 -38.17 -2.14
C CYS A 11 41.47 -38.32 -0.78
N ASP A 12 41.40 -37.22 -0.05
CA ASP A 12 40.54 -37.12 1.11
C ASP A 12 39.09 -37.21 0.59
N CYS A 13 38.55 -38.42 0.57
CA CYS A 13 37.17 -38.73 0.21
C CYS A 13 36.18 -38.31 1.31
N SER A 14 36.59 -37.51 2.30
CA SER A 14 35.66 -36.99 3.30
C SER A 14 34.58 -36.15 2.63
N GLU A 15 33.33 -36.41 2.99
CA GLU A 15 32.22 -35.64 2.46
C GLU A 15 32.39 -34.17 2.85
N PRO A 16 32.22 -33.22 1.90
CA PRO A 16 32.27 -31.80 2.25
C PRO A 16 31.20 -31.49 3.31
N PRO A 17 31.54 -30.71 4.35
CA PRO A 17 30.61 -30.42 5.44
C PRO A 17 29.35 -29.74 4.92
N GLN A 18 28.19 -30.08 5.49
CA GLN A 18 26.95 -29.34 5.27
C GLN A 18 27.11 -27.91 5.79
N LEU A 19 27.44 -26.98 4.89
CA LEU A 19 27.45 -25.56 5.21
C LEU A 19 26.15 -24.94 4.72
N ALA A 20 25.19 -24.71 5.62
CA ALA A 20 24.01 -23.92 5.29
C ALA A 20 24.38 -22.44 5.17
N ALA A 21 23.89 -21.79 4.12
CA ALA A 21 24.08 -20.36 3.87
C ALA A 21 22.79 -19.71 3.35
N LEU A 22 22.62 -18.43 3.67
CA LEU A 22 21.56 -17.56 3.15
C LEU A 22 22.17 -16.63 2.11
N ILE A 23 21.56 -16.53 0.92
CA ILE A 23 21.94 -15.51 -0.05
C ILE A 23 21.14 -14.24 0.28
N LEU A 24 21.86 -13.19 0.66
CA LEU A 24 21.30 -11.89 1.03
C LEU A 24 21.16 -10.97 -0.18
N TYR A 25 22.13 -11.03 -1.09
CA TYR A 25 22.11 -10.35 -2.38
C TYR A 25 22.78 -11.21 -3.46
N PRO A 26 22.16 -11.38 -4.64
CA PRO A 26 20.83 -10.87 -5.01
C PRO A 26 19.69 -11.58 -4.27
N SER A 27 18.54 -10.91 -4.19
CA SER A 27 17.27 -11.44 -3.66
C SER A 27 16.13 -11.10 -4.62
N LEU A 28 14.95 -11.71 -4.45
CA LEU A 28 13.83 -11.54 -5.37
C LEU A 28 13.42 -10.05 -5.55
N GLY A 29 13.46 -9.27 -4.47
CA GLY A 29 13.20 -7.83 -4.46
C GLY A 29 14.45 -6.95 -4.60
N THR A 30 15.64 -7.53 -4.81
CA THR A 30 16.89 -6.77 -5.01
C THR A 30 17.81 -7.55 -5.98
N PRO A 31 17.49 -7.58 -7.28
CA PRO A 31 18.18 -8.40 -8.27
C PRO A 31 19.60 -7.88 -8.57
N LEU A 32 20.44 -8.79 -9.08
CA LEU A 32 21.77 -8.47 -9.61
C LEU A 32 21.67 -8.21 -11.12
N LEU A 33 22.02 -7.00 -11.52
CA LEU A 33 22.07 -6.59 -12.92
C LEU A 33 23.53 -6.47 -13.37
N LEU A 34 23.86 -7.15 -14.46
CA LEU A 34 25.21 -7.19 -15.03
C LEU A 34 25.20 -6.49 -16.39
N THR A 35 26.15 -5.60 -16.63
CA THR A 35 26.35 -5.05 -17.98
C THR A 35 26.88 -6.13 -18.94
N PRO A 36 26.65 -6.02 -20.26
CA PRO A 36 27.25 -6.91 -21.24
C PRO A 36 28.77 -7.09 -21.07
N ALA A 37 29.49 -6.02 -20.76
CA ALA A 37 30.94 -6.02 -20.67
C ALA A 37 31.50 -6.46 -19.29
N GLN A 38 30.63 -6.58 -18.28
CA GLN A 38 31.05 -6.89 -16.91
C GLN A 38 31.74 -8.26 -16.86
N GLN A 39 32.89 -8.31 -16.19
CA GLN A 39 33.69 -9.53 -16.04
C GLN A 39 33.48 -10.17 -14.68
N LYS A 40 33.11 -9.40 -13.66
CA LYS A 40 32.96 -9.92 -12.30
C LYS A 40 31.65 -9.48 -11.66
N CYS A 41 31.17 -10.27 -10.71
CA CYS A 41 30.02 -9.91 -9.91
C CYS A 41 30.20 -10.28 -8.44
N SER A 42 29.48 -9.57 -7.57
CA SER A 42 29.44 -9.85 -6.14
C SER A 42 28.10 -10.42 -5.71
N LEU A 43 28.18 -11.37 -4.79
CA LEU A 43 27.06 -11.88 -4.03
C LEU A 43 27.36 -11.69 -2.55
N PHE A 44 26.32 -11.42 -1.76
CA PHE A 44 26.44 -11.36 -0.31
C PHE A 44 25.69 -12.54 0.29
N ILE A 45 26.37 -13.30 1.16
CA ILE A 45 25.78 -14.44 1.85
C ILE A 45 26.00 -14.36 3.35
N ALA A 46 25.10 -14.92 4.14
CA ALA A 46 25.32 -15.19 5.56
C ALA A 46 25.63 -16.68 5.76
N ALA A 47 26.67 -16.99 6.53
CA ALA A 47 27.00 -18.35 6.92
C ALA A 47 27.65 -18.38 8.32
N PRO A 48 27.54 -19.48 9.09
CA PRO A 48 28.20 -19.62 10.39
C PRO A 48 29.73 -19.45 10.30
N ALA A 49 30.36 -20.08 9.30
CA ALA A 49 31.78 -19.98 8.99
C ALA A 49 32.02 -20.29 7.51
N LEU A 50 32.96 -19.60 6.86
CA LEU A 50 33.30 -19.85 5.45
C LEU A 50 34.81 -19.68 5.22
N GLY A 51 35.55 -20.80 5.22
CA GLY A 51 37.01 -20.79 5.13
C GLY A 51 37.71 -20.19 6.35
N VAL A 52 38.98 -19.82 6.20
CA VAL A 52 39.83 -19.29 7.28
C VAL A 52 40.07 -17.79 7.07
N PRO A 53 39.77 -16.91 8.04
CA PRO A 53 40.03 -15.48 7.89
C PRO A 53 41.53 -15.18 7.89
N ASP A 54 42.00 -14.41 6.91
CA ASP A 54 43.36 -13.87 6.88
C ASP A 54 43.37 -12.53 7.63
N THR A 55 43.49 -12.61 8.95
CA THR A 55 43.39 -11.45 9.85
C THR A 55 44.51 -10.42 9.63
N ASP A 56 45.66 -10.86 9.13
CA ASP A 56 46.81 -9.98 8.86
C ASP A 56 46.54 -9.04 7.69
N ARG A 57 45.64 -9.44 6.77
CA ARG A 57 45.18 -8.62 5.64
C ARG A 57 43.83 -7.94 5.87
N GLY A 58 43.34 -7.94 7.11
CA GLY A 58 42.14 -7.20 7.49
C GLY A 58 42.31 -5.69 7.29
N ARG A 59 41.28 -5.01 6.78
CA ARG A 59 41.26 -3.55 6.63
C ARG A 59 40.04 -2.94 7.28
N TYR A 60 40.19 -1.76 7.87
CA TYR A 60 39.06 -0.99 8.35
C TYR A 60 38.18 -0.52 7.19
N THR A 61 36.88 -0.46 7.44
CA THR A 61 35.92 0.22 6.57
C THR A 61 36.24 1.71 6.44
N LEU A 62 35.67 2.37 5.43
CA LEU A 62 35.95 3.79 5.17
C LEU A 62 35.55 4.70 6.34
N ASP A 63 34.50 4.33 7.07
CA ASP A 63 34.02 4.98 8.29
C ASP A 63 34.67 4.46 9.58
N ARG A 64 35.56 3.45 9.46
CA ARG A 64 36.26 2.77 10.55
C ARG A 64 35.35 2.08 11.58
N GLN A 65 34.11 1.76 11.22
CA GLN A 65 33.17 1.07 12.11
C GLN A 65 33.31 -0.46 12.08
N ALA A 66 33.88 -1.05 11.03
CA ALA A 66 34.09 -2.49 10.92
C ALA A 66 35.44 -2.85 10.27
N ILE A 67 35.77 -4.15 10.28
CA ILE A 67 36.96 -4.69 9.61
C ILE A 67 36.50 -5.67 8.54
N VAL A 68 36.89 -5.40 7.30
CA VAL A 68 36.74 -6.33 6.19
C VAL A 68 37.95 -7.24 6.15
N THR A 69 37.72 -8.55 6.16
CA THR A 69 38.79 -9.56 6.22
C THR A 69 38.73 -10.48 5.01
N PRO A 70 39.77 -10.59 4.17
CA PRO A 70 39.80 -11.60 3.12
C PRO A 70 39.80 -13.01 3.73
N MET A 71 39.18 -13.96 3.04
CA MET A 71 39.15 -15.36 3.44
C MET A 71 40.19 -16.14 2.63
N GLY A 72 41.10 -16.82 3.33
CA GLY A 72 42.17 -17.63 2.76
C GLY A 72 42.05 -19.11 3.09
N GLY A 73 43.20 -19.79 3.02
CA GLY A 73 43.36 -21.23 3.27
C GLY A 73 43.74 -22.01 2.01
N GLU A 74 44.38 -23.16 2.20
CA GLU A 74 44.68 -24.13 1.14
C GLU A 74 43.87 -25.42 1.36
N GLY A 75 43.55 -26.10 0.26
CA GLY A 75 42.92 -27.41 0.29
C GLY A 75 41.38 -27.36 0.19
N PRO A 76 40.70 -28.50 0.45
CA PRO A 76 39.26 -28.65 0.29
C PRO A 76 38.37 -27.72 1.15
N GLY A 77 38.90 -27.20 2.26
CA GLY A 77 38.21 -26.30 3.18
C GLY A 77 38.36 -24.80 2.87
N ALA A 78 39.05 -24.44 1.78
CA ALA A 78 39.18 -23.05 1.37
C ALA A 78 37.82 -22.45 0.96
N ALA A 79 37.60 -21.16 1.28
CA ALA A 79 36.32 -20.50 1.01
C ALA A 79 35.89 -20.58 -0.47
N CYS A 80 36.83 -20.41 -1.40
CA CYS A 80 36.59 -20.53 -2.84
C CYS A 80 36.14 -21.94 -3.26
N ALA A 81 36.74 -23.00 -2.69
CA ALA A 81 36.36 -24.38 -2.97
C ALA A 81 34.95 -24.70 -2.45
N ILE A 82 34.62 -24.24 -1.23
CA ILE A 82 33.28 -24.38 -0.65
C ILE A 82 32.24 -23.69 -1.55
N VAL A 83 32.48 -22.44 -1.94
CA VAL A 83 31.57 -21.72 -2.84
C VAL A 83 31.40 -22.46 -4.17
N ALA A 84 32.48 -22.91 -4.81
CA ALA A 84 32.40 -23.63 -6.08
C ALA A 84 31.60 -24.94 -5.98
N ARG A 85 31.69 -25.63 -4.83
CA ARG A 85 30.97 -26.87 -4.55
C ARG A 85 29.49 -26.66 -4.28
N HIS A 86 29.11 -25.59 -3.58
CA HIS A 86 27.72 -25.40 -3.15
C HIS A 86 26.90 -24.46 -4.06
N LEU A 87 27.48 -23.39 -4.57
CA LEU A 87 26.74 -22.38 -5.34
C LEU A 87 26.47 -22.86 -6.77
N ARG A 88 25.24 -22.67 -7.26
CA ARG A 88 24.83 -22.98 -8.64
C ARG A 88 24.12 -21.79 -9.26
N LEU A 89 24.24 -21.70 -10.59
CA LEU A 89 23.41 -20.83 -11.42
C LEU A 89 22.32 -21.68 -12.07
N VAL A 90 21.05 -21.42 -11.73
CA VAL A 90 19.90 -22.21 -12.15
C VAL A 90 18.89 -21.37 -12.93
N GLY A 91 17.94 -22.01 -13.61
CA GLY A 91 16.81 -21.31 -14.23
C GLY A 91 15.90 -20.69 -13.18
N MET A 92 15.19 -19.62 -13.56
CA MET A 92 14.20 -18.94 -12.71
C MET A 92 12.81 -19.61 -12.73
N ASP A 93 12.67 -20.82 -13.27
CA ASP A 93 11.38 -21.52 -13.36
C ASP A 93 11.56 -23.01 -13.10
N GLY A 94 10.50 -23.65 -12.62
CA GLY A 94 10.50 -25.06 -12.25
C GLY A 94 11.30 -25.39 -10.98
N ILE A 95 11.54 -26.69 -10.80
CA ILE A 95 12.29 -27.22 -9.67
C ILE A 95 13.78 -26.98 -9.89
N LYS A 96 14.49 -26.48 -8.87
CA LYS A 96 15.95 -26.30 -8.91
C LYS A 96 16.62 -27.68 -9.09
N PRO A 97 17.53 -27.85 -10.07
CA PRO A 97 18.10 -29.16 -10.40
C PRO A 97 19.00 -29.67 -9.26
N ALA A 98 19.09 -31.01 -9.15
CA ALA A 98 20.07 -31.65 -8.28
C ALA A 98 21.51 -31.30 -8.71
N ALA A 99 22.44 -31.31 -7.75
CA ALA A 99 23.82 -30.94 -7.97
C ALA A 99 24.77 -31.88 -7.21
N ASP A 100 25.86 -32.30 -7.86
CA ASP A 100 26.96 -32.95 -7.16
C ASP A 100 27.77 -31.89 -6.41
N ILE A 101 27.72 -31.91 -5.08
CA ILE A 101 28.45 -30.98 -4.19
C ILE A 101 29.86 -31.49 -3.81
N SER A 102 30.28 -32.64 -4.30
CA SER A 102 31.66 -33.14 -4.09
C SER A 102 32.68 -32.50 -5.03
N VAL A 103 32.21 -31.88 -6.12
CA VAL A 103 33.02 -31.24 -7.16
C VAL A 103 32.71 -29.75 -7.26
N GLY A 104 33.64 -28.96 -7.83
CA GLY A 104 33.46 -27.52 -8.04
C GLY A 104 32.53 -27.21 -9.22
N GLY A 105 31.26 -27.60 -9.12
CA GLY A 105 30.27 -27.51 -10.19
C GLY A 105 29.99 -26.08 -10.70
N LEU A 106 30.23 -25.04 -9.89
CA LEU A 106 30.07 -23.65 -10.35
C LEU A 106 31.07 -23.28 -11.45
N THR A 107 32.32 -23.74 -11.31
CA THR A 107 33.45 -23.45 -12.21
C THR A 107 33.72 -24.59 -13.20
N GLY A 108 33.10 -25.76 -13.00
CA GLY A 108 33.32 -26.97 -13.78
C GLY A 108 34.59 -27.71 -13.36
N ASP A 109 35.04 -27.49 -12.12
CA ASP A 109 36.17 -28.21 -11.54
C ASP A 109 35.78 -29.61 -11.09
N GLY A 110 36.78 -30.50 -11.03
CA GLY A 110 36.70 -31.73 -10.24
C GLY A 110 36.79 -31.48 -8.72
N PRO A 111 37.03 -32.53 -7.91
CA PRO A 111 37.07 -32.44 -6.45
C PRO A 111 38.06 -31.40 -5.92
N ASP A 112 39.20 -31.19 -6.59
CA ASP A 112 40.29 -30.32 -6.13
C ASP A 112 40.00 -28.81 -6.26
N CYS A 113 38.94 -28.42 -6.98
CA CYS A 113 38.49 -27.03 -7.12
C CYS A 113 39.62 -26.06 -7.55
N THR A 114 40.45 -26.47 -8.52
CA THR A 114 41.64 -25.70 -8.90
C THR A 114 41.30 -24.38 -9.60
N LYS A 115 40.33 -24.38 -10.52
CA LYS A 115 39.83 -23.16 -11.20
C LYS A 115 39.12 -22.23 -10.23
N ALA A 116 38.42 -22.76 -9.23
CA ALA A 116 37.76 -21.97 -8.19
C ALA A 116 38.71 -21.02 -7.45
N ARG A 117 39.96 -21.41 -7.20
CA ARG A 117 40.94 -20.56 -6.50
C ARG A 117 41.28 -19.26 -7.24
N ARG A 118 41.22 -19.29 -8.57
CA ARG A 118 41.43 -18.09 -9.41
C ARG A 118 40.13 -17.35 -9.71
N ALA A 119 39.02 -18.09 -9.82
CA ALA A 119 37.72 -17.57 -10.23
C ALA A 119 36.91 -16.95 -9.09
N ILE A 120 37.18 -17.32 -7.84
CA ILE A 120 36.35 -16.96 -6.69
C ILE A 120 37.21 -16.35 -5.59
N LYS A 121 36.82 -15.16 -5.13
CA LYS A 121 37.40 -14.50 -3.96
C LYS A 121 36.32 -14.21 -2.94
N VAL A 122 36.69 -14.27 -1.66
CA VAL A 122 35.73 -14.16 -0.57
C VAL A 122 36.29 -13.26 0.52
N TRP A 123 35.42 -12.39 1.07
CA TRP A 123 35.73 -11.55 2.22
C TRP A 123 34.63 -11.68 3.25
N ARG A 124 34.99 -11.67 4.53
CA ARG A 124 34.08 -11.39 5.64
C ARG A 124 33.88 -9.87 5.73
N VAL A 125 32.63 -9.43 5.62
CA VAL A 125 32.28 -8.00 5.44
C VAL A 125 31.27 -7.45 6.45
N GLY A 126 30.78 -8.30 7.37
CA GLY A 126 29.86 -7.87 8.42
C GLY A 126 29.39 -9.03 9.26
N LYS A 127 28.55 -8.74 10.25
CA LYS A 127 27.87 -9.75 11.07
C LYS A 127 26.44 -9.92 10.59
N PHE A 128 25.93 -11.16 10.59
CA PHE A 128 24.49 -11.38 10.38
C PHE A 128 23.77 -11.09 11.71
N ALA A 129 23.33 -9.84 11.88
CA ALA A 129 22.64 -9.37 13.07
C ALA A 129 21.64 -8.26 12.72
N ALA A 130 20.58 -8.13 13.52
CA ALA A 130 19.50 -7.17 13.32
C ALA A 130 20.02 -5.72 13.16
N GLY A 131 19.58 -5.01 12.12
CA GLY A 131 19.91 -3.60 11.87
C GLY A 131 21.37 -3.33 11.50
N THR A 132 22.15 -4.37 11.18
CA THR A 132 23.58 -4.19 10.87
C THR A 132 23.76 -3.57 9.48
N LEU A 133 24.54 -2.50 9.40
CA LEU A 133 25.06 -1.97 8.14
C LEU A 133 26.17 -2.90 7.62
N ILE A 134 25.95 -3.51 6.47
CA ILE A 134 26.91 -4.37 5.78
C ILE A 134 27.74 -3.57 4.78
N TYR A 135 29.01 -3.95 4.64
CA TYR A 135 29.97 -3.29 3.76
C TYR A 135 30.34 -4.22 2.60
N ASN A 136 30.92 -3.66 1.53
CA ASN A 136 31.59 -4.45 0.51
C ASN A 136 33.07 -4.68 0.85
N GLN A 137 33.78 -5.38 -0.03
CA GLN A 137 35.15 -5.78 0.17
C GLN A 137 36.04 -4.56 0.32
N ARG A 138 35.72 -3.45 -0.37
CA ARG A 138 36.41 -2.15 -0.33
C ARG A 138 36.13 -1.33 0.94
N GLY A 139 35.27 -1.83 1.83
CA GLY A 139 34.88 -1.14 3.06
C GLY A 139 33.84 -0.03 2.83
N GLU A 140 33.12 -0.08 1.71
CA GLU A 140 32.05 0.85 1.34
C GLU A 140 30.70 0.32 1.86
N ALA A 141 29.84 1.19 2.37
CA ALA A 141 28.51 0.80 2.87
C ALA A 141 27.63 0.27 1.73
N PHE A 142 27.00 -0.90 1.91
CA PHE A 142 26.25 -1.56 0.85
C PHE A 142 24.74 -1.67 1.14
N ALA A 143 24.38 -2.17 2.33
CA ALA A 143 22.98 -2.37 2.70
C ALA A 143 22.79 -2.46 4.22
N THR A 144 21.55 -2.33 4.70
CA THR A 144 21.17 -2.59 6.09
C THR A 144 20.43 -3.92 6.19
N LEU A 145 20.77 -4.77 7.15
CA LEU A 145 20.05 -6.02 7.42
C LEU A 145 18.75 -5.78 8.20
N SER A 146 17.64 -6.29 7.68
CA SER A 146 16.35 -6.23 8.35
C SER A 146 16.38 -7.02 9.68
N PRO A 147 15.96 -6.41 10.80
CA PRO A 147 15.76 -7.12 12.06
C PRO A 147 14.80 -8.32 11.94
N GLN A 148 13.73 -8.18 11.15
CA GLN A 148 12.72 -9.23 10.98
C GLN A 148 13.25 -10.41 10.16
N ALA A 149 14.04 -10.16 9.11
CA ALA A 149 14.71 -11.24 8.39
C ALA A 149 15.62 -12.05 9.32
N VAL A 150 16.47 -11.36 10.09
CA VAL A 150 17.40 -12.01 11.02
C VAL A 150 16.63 -12.86 12.05
N GLY A 151 15.54 -12.33 12.61
CA GLY A 151 14.67 -13.05 13.54
C GLY A 151 14.00 -14.27 12.90
N ALA A 152 13.42 -14.11 11.71
CA ALA A 152 12.72 -15.18 10.99
C ALA A 152 13.66 -16.33 10.61
N TYR A 153 14.84 -16.03 10.05
CA TYR A 153 15.82 -17.06 9.70
C TYR A 153 16.41 -17.76 10.93
N ALA A 154 16.63 -17.03 12.04
CA ALA A 154 17.06 -17.64 13.28
C ALA A 154 16.00 -18.62 13.83
N ALA A 155 14.72 -18.22 13.81
CA ALA A 155 13.60 -19.09 14.19
C ALA A 155 13.45 -20.32 13.26
N ALA A 156 13.82 -20.17 11.99
CA ALA A 156 13.87 -21.26 11.01
C ALA A 156 15.10 -22.18 11.16
N GLY A 157 15.96 -21.96 12.18
CA GLY A 157 17.09 -22.83 12.50
C GLY A 157 18.43 -22.38 11.92
N PHE A 158 18.53 -21.17 11.36
CA PHE A 158 19.82 -20.61 10.96
C PHE A 158 20.57 -20.09 12.20
N GLY A 159 21.70 -20.74 12.55
CA GLY A 159 22.48 -20.44 13.76
C GLY A 159 23.19 -19.08 13.80
N GLY A 160 22.90 -18.19 12.86
CA GLY A 160 23.58 -16.90 12.69
C GLY A 160 24.99 -17.06 12.09
N GLY A 161 25.81 -16.02 12.24
CA GLY A 161 27.20 -16.05 11.77
C GLY A 161 27.68 -14.72 11.23
N GLN A 162 28.47 -14.80 10.16
CA GLN A 162 29.07 -13.66 9.49
C GLN A 162 28.48 -13.48 8.10
N VAL A 163 28.54 -12.25 7.60
CA VAL A 163 28.23 -11.92 6.22
C VAL A 163 29.52 -11.94 5.42
N TYR A 164 29.46 -12.58 4.26
CA TYR A 164 30.55 -12.70 3.31
C TYR A 164 30.16 -12.09 1.98
N GLU A 165 31.08 -11.35 1.37
CA GLU A 165 31.02 -11.02 -0.05
C GLU A 165 31.81 -12.06 -0.85
N ILE A 166 31.20 -12.55 -1.92
CA ILE A 166 31.77 -13.50 -2.88
C ILE A 166 31.89 -12.79 -4.22
N GLU A 167 33.11 -12.53 -4.67
CA GLU A 167 33.41 -12.08 -6.04
C GLU A 167 33.57 -13.31 -6.93
N LEU A 168 32.85 -13.33 -8.05
CA LEU A 168 32.96 -14.35 -9.09
C LEU A 168 33.51 -13.74 -10.37
N ASP A 169 34.49 -14.41 -10.98
CA ASP A 169 34.88 -14.19 -12.37
C ASP A 169 33.92 -14.91 -13.31
N LEU A 170 33.15 -14.16 -14.09
CA LEU A 170 32.08 -14.66 -14.95
C LEU A 170 32.61 -15.51 -16.10
N ALA A 171 33.82 -15.26 -16.59
CA ALA A 171 34.42 -16.01 -17.70
C ALA A 171 34.89 -17.40 -17.26
N GLU A 172 35.15 -17.57 -15.96
CA GLU A 172 35.62 -18.83 -15.39
C GLU A 172 34.48 -19.71 -14.86
N LEU A 173 33.22 -19.27 -14.93
CA LEU A 173 32.06 -20.09 -14.57
C LEU A 173 31.81 -21.19 -15.62
N ALA A 174 31.33 -22.36 -15.18
CA ALA A 174 30.92 -23.43 -16.08
C ALA A 174 29.72 -23.00 -16.94
N ASN A 175 28.81 -22.24 -16.34
CA ASN A 175 27.65 -21.66 -17.00
C ASN A 175 27.57 -20.19 -16.59
N ALA A 176 27.96 -19.29 -17.50
CA ALA A 176 27.85 -17.86 -17.27
C ALA A 176 26.41 -17.37 -17.50
N PRO A 177 25.98 -16.27 -16.84
CA PRO A 177 24.72 -15.61 -17.20
C PRO A 177 24.78 -15.12 -18.64
N GLU A 178 23.87 -15.62 -19.47
CA GLU A 178 23.73 -15.20 -20.88
C GLU A 178 22.92 -13.91 -20.97
N SER A 179 23.18 -13.12 -22.00
CA SER A 179 22.44 -11.88 -22.29
C SER A 179 20.95 -12.15 -22.44
N GLY A 180 20.10 -11.31 -21.82
CA GLY A 180 18.65 -11.45 -21.84
C GLY A 180 18.10 -12.66 -21.06
N SER A 181 18.97 -13.50 -20.49
CA SER A 181 18.57 -14.65 -19.68
C SER A 181 18.38 -14.25 -18.22
N PHE A 182 17.33 -14.81 -17.62
CA PHE A 182 16.98 -14.60 -16.22
C PHE A 182 17.32 -15.87 -15.46
N LYS A 183 18.37 -15.82 -14.64
CA LYS A 183 18.87 -16.94 -13.86
C LYS A 183 18.72 -16.64 -12.37
N SER A 184 18.87 -17.66 -11.54
CA SER A 184 18.92 -17.53 -10.08
C SER A 184 20.19 -18.17 -9.55
N PHE A 185 20.81 -17.56 -8.55
CA PHE A 185 21.73 -18.32 -7.71
C PHE A 185 20.97 -19.28 -6.80
N ALA A 186 21.59 -20.41 -6.48
CA ALA A 186 21.10 -21.39 -5.51
C ALA A 186 22.28 -22.01 -4.77
N TRP A 187 22.27 -21.91 -3.44
CA TRP A 187 23.23 -22.59 -2.57
C TRP A 187 22.74 -24.01 -2.27
N MET A 188 23.36 -25.02 -2.87
CA MET A 188 22.93 -26.41 -2.83
C MET A 188 23.57 -27.17 -1.66
N VAL A 189 22.79 -27.93 -0.91
CA VAL A 189 23.25 -28.79 0.18
C VAL A 189 22.58 -30.16 0.08
N ARG A 190 23.24 -31.21 0.55
CA ARG A 190 22.55 -32.48 0.81
C ARG A 190 21.59 -32.27 1.99
N PRO A 191 20.30 -32.65 1.91
CA PRO A 191 19.43 -32.58 3.07
C PRO A 191 19.76 -33.70 4.06
N THR A 192 19.69 -33.41 5.36
CA THR A 192 19.85 -34.40 6.43
C THR A 192 18.75 -35.46 6.39
N ALA A 193 18.97 -36.60 7.06
CA ALA A 193 17.92 -37.61 7.21
C ALA A 193 16.64 -37.04 7.86
N GLN A 194 16.80 -36.13 8.82
CA GLN A 194 15.69 -35.43 9.47
C GLN A 194 14.97 -34.49 8.48
N GLN A 195 15.70 -33.70 7.69
CA GLN A 195 15.10 -32.83 6.66
C GLN A 195 14.38 -33.62 5.56
N LYS A 196 14.89 -34.79 5.15
CA LYS A 196 14.19 -35.69 4.21
C LYS A 196 12.89 -36.25 4.79
N LYS A 197 12.82 -36.43 6.11
CA LYS A 197 11.60 -36.84 6.81
C LYS A 197 10.62 -35.68 6.96
N ASP A 198 11.13 -34.50 7.32
CA ASP A 198 10.32 -33.32 7.58
C ASP A 198 9.80 -32.67 6.30
N TYR A 199 10.60 -32.65 5.22
CA TYR A 199 10.27 -32.00 3.95
C TYR A 199 10.46 -32.98 2.78
N PRO A 200 9.73 -34.10 2.72
CA PRO A 200 9.98 -35.19 1.78
C PRO A 200 9.80 -34.80 0.32
N THR A 201 8.92 -33.85 0.03
CA THR A 201 8.65 -33.38 -1.34
C THR A 201 9.66 -32.33 -1.77
N LEU A 202 10.16 -31.50 -0.86
CA LEU A 202 11.23 -30.53 -1.12
C LEU A 202 12.60 -31.24 -1.23
N CYS A 203 12.86 -32.23 -0.37
CA CYS A 203 14.11 -32.98 -0.29
C CYS A 203 14.09 -34.29 -1.10
N ALA A 204 13.24 -34.39 -2.12
CA ALA A 204 13.13 -35.58 -2.97
C ALA A 204 14.40 -35.79 -3.82
N ALA A 205 15.08 -34.71 -4.20
CA ALA A 205 16.36 -34.74 -4.89
C ALA A 205 17.53 -35.00 -3.93
N GLU A 206 18.68 -35.40 -4.45
CA GLU A 206 19.89 -35.62 -3.65
C GLU A 206 20.38 -34.36 -2.94
N THR A 207 20.15 -33.20 -3.55
CA THR A 207 20.48 -31.89 -2.99
C THR A 207 19.31 -30.92 -3.12
N VAL A 208 19.25 -29.95 -2.21
CA VAL A 208 18.24 -28.91 -2.12
C VAL A 208 18.90 -27.56 -1.93
N HIS A 209 18.24 -26.48 -2.36
CA HIS A 209 18.70 -25.15 -2.02
C HIS A 209 18.50 -24.88 -0.52
N ALA A 210 19.57 -24.52 0.18
CA ALA A 210 19.55 -24.32 1.63
C ALA A 210 18.49 -23.31 2.09
N GLN A 211 18.29 -22.22 1.35
CA GLN A 211 17.32 -21.19 1.73
C GLN A 211 15.87 -21.62 1.50
N ASP A 212 15.60 -22.55 0.56
CA ASP A 212 14.27 -23.16 0.43
C ASP A 212 13.90 -23.94 1.69
N LEU A 213 14.86 -24.60 2.36
CA LEU A 213 14.62 -25.29 3.64
C LEU A 213 14.23 -24.30 4.74
N PHE A 214 14.91 -23.15 4.82
CA PHE A 214 14.59 -22.13 5.82
C PHE A 214 13.26 -21.44 5.56
N VAL A 215 12.94 -21.16 4.29
CA VAL A 215 11.62 -20.64 3.90
C VAL A 215 10.53 -21.65 4.24
N GLU A 216 10.72 -22.93 3.94
CA GLU A 216 9.73 -23.97 4.27
C GLU A 216 9.58 -24.16 5.79
N ALA A 217 10.68 -24.10 6.55
CA ALA A 217 10.64 -24.14 8.00
C ALA A 217 9.91 -22.93 8.60
N PHE A 218 10.19 -21.73 8.08
CA PHE A 218 9.49 -20.50 8.46
C PHE A 218 7.99 -20.60 8.16
N LEU A 219 7.62 -20.87 6.90
CA LEU A 219 6.22 -20.97 6.48
C LEU A 219 5.49 -22.08 7.24
N GLY A 220 6.11 -23.25 7.41
CA GLY A 220 5.52 -24.35 8.17
C GLY A 220 5.32 -24.02 9.65
N ALA A 221 6.25 -23.28 10.27
CA ALA A 221 6.07 -22.80 11.64
C ALA A 221 4.92 -21.81 11.73
N GLN A 222 4.78 -20.91 10.75
CA GLN A 222 3.69 -19.95 10.66
C GLN A 222 2.35 -20.69 10.50
N THR A 223 2.21 -21.60 9.53
CA THR A 223 0.95 -22.35 9.33
C THR A 223 0.49 -23.16 10.55
N ARG A 224 1.44 -23.56 11.42
CA ARG A 224 1.17 -24.26 12.69
C ARG A 224 0.99 -23.34 13.90
N ASP A 225 1.29 -22.04 13.79
CA ASP A 225 1.14 -21.09 14.90
C ASP A 225 -0.35 -20.73 15.09
N PRO A 226 -0.99 -21.20 16.18
CA PRO A 226 -2.40 -20.93 16.42
C PRO A 226 -2.68 -19.46 16.75
N ARG A 227 -1.65 -18.66 17.10
CA ARG A 227 -1.82 -17.27 17.56
C ARG A 227 -2.16 -16.29 16.43
N HIS A 228 -1.70 -16.59 15.22
CA HIS A 228 -1.68 -15.63 14.11
C HIS A 228 -2.55 -16.07 12.92
N ARG A 229 -3.16 -17.28 13.01
CA ARG A 229 -4.19 -17.79 12.09
C ARG A 229 -3.75 -17.66 10.63
N HIS A 230 -2.60 -18.24 10.30
CA HIS A 230 -2.04 -18.17 8.96
C HIS A 230 -2.85 -18.98 7.94
N LEU A 231 -2.64 -18.67 6.67
CA LEU A 231 -3.09 -19.53 5.58
C LEU A 231 -2.45 -20.91 5.74
N SER A 232 -3.27 -21.93 6.01
CA SER A 232 -2.79 -23.27 6.36
C SER A 232 -2.21 -24.03 5.16
N ALA A 233 -2.83 -23.89 3.99
CA ALA A 233 -2.39 -24.35 2.68
C ALA A 233 -3.27 -23.69 1.60
N ASN A 234 -2.77 -23.59 0.38
CA ASN A 234 -3.52 -23.24 -0.83
C ASN A 234 -3.16 -24.18 -1.99
N GLY A 235 -2.77 -25.40 -1.68
CA GLY A 235 -2.60 -26.45 -2.66
C GLY A 235 -3.67 -27.51 -2.47
N SER A 236 -4.17 -28.05 -3.58
CA SER A 236 -5.09 -29.21 -3.59
C SER A 236 -4.51 -30.50 -2.98
N VAL A 237 -3.20 -30.59 -2.79
CA VAL A 237 -2.51 -31.76 -2.21
C VAL A 237 -2.20 -31.52 -0.75
N ALA A 238 -2.55 -32.47 0.11
CA ALA A 238 -2.26 -32.41 1.53
C ALA A 238 -0.74 -32.24 1.79
N PRO A 239 -0.32 -31.37 2.73
CA PRO A 239 1.07 -31.23 3.09
C PRO A 239 1.67 -32.56 3.58
N ARG A 240 2.94 -32.80 3.29
CA ARG A 240 3.67 -34.00 3.76
C ARG A 240 4.72 -33.60 4.79
N GLY A 241 4.74 -34.29 5.92
CA GLY A 241 5.67 -33.97 7.02
C GLY A 241 5.37 -32.61 7.65
N LEU A 242 6.37 -31.73 7.67
CA LEU A 242 6.32 -30.36 8.19
C LEU A 242 6.19 -29.29 7.09
N GLU A 243 5.99 -29.69 5.84
CA GLU A 243 5.77 -28.78 4.71
C GLU A 243 4.54 -27.88 4.94
N ALA A 244 4.60 -26.63 4.49
CA ALA A 244 3.53 -25.64 4.57
C ALA A 244 2.43 -25.93 3.53
N GLY A 245 2.78 -26.51 2.38
CA GLY A 245 1.83 -26.76 1.29
C GLY A 245 1.31 -25.49 0.61
N LEU A 246 2.11 -24.41 0.63
CA LEU A 246 1.81 -23.16 -0.05
C LEU A 246 2.38 -23.16 -1.48
N LEU A 247 1.54 -22.76 -2.45
CA LEU A 247 1.84 -22.68 -3.87
C LEU A 247 1.70 -21.23 -4.37
N GLU A 248 2.53 -20.83 -5.33
CA GLU A 248 2.35 -19.60 -6.10
C GLU A 248 0.94 -19.58 -6.74
N TYR A 249 0.32 -18.41 -6.87
CA TYR A 249 -0.91 -18.25 -7.64
C TYR A 249 -0.61 -18.15 -9.14
N ASP A 250 -1.51 -18.69 -9.96
CA ASP A 250 -1.51 -18.42 -11.39
C ASP A 250 -2.00 -16.97 -11.61
N VAL A 251 -1.04 -16.09 -11.91
CA VAL A 251 -1.28 -14.64 -12.06
C VAL A 251 -2.25 -14.32 -13.19
N ASP A 252 -2.12 -14.98 -14.34
CA ASP A 252 -2.97 -14.71 -15.50
C ASP A 252 -4.38 -15.26 -15.29
N ALA A 253 -4.51 -16.47 -14.74
CA ALA A 253 -5.81 -17.07 -14.44
C ALA A 253 -6.54 -16.33 -13.30
N THR A 254 -5.81 -15.90 -12.27
CA THR A 254 -6.36 -15.08 -11.17
C THR A 254 -6.87 -13.75 -11.71
N ALA A 255 -6.07 -13.06 -12.54
CA ALA A 255 -6.48 -11.79 -13.16
C ALA A 255 -7.70 -11.94 -14.09
N ALA A 256 -7.87 -13.12 -14.71
CA ALA A 256 -9.01 -13.41 -15.58
C ALA A 256 -10.32 -13.75 -14.83
N ASN A 257 -10.25 -14.27 -13.61
CA ASN A 257 -11.41 -14.72 -12.83
C ASN A 257 -11.99 -13.59 -11.95
N ALA A 258 -11.13 -12.83 -11.29
CA ALA A 258 -11.42 -11.66 -10.45
C ALA A 258 -12.48 -11.82 -9.33
N ARG A 259 -13.14 -12.99 -9.21
CA ARG A 259 -13.99 -13.42 -8.09
C ARG A 259 -13.33 -14.51 -7.23
N ALA A 260 -12.21 -15.07 -7.70
CA ALA A 260 -11.48 -16.13 -7.02
C ALA A 260 -9.98 -16.03 -7.30
N LEU A 261 -9.20 -16.62 -6.40
CA LEU A 261 -7.76 -16.83 -6.54
C LEU A 261 -7.55 -18.19 -7.19
N VAL A 262 -6.65 -18.27 -8.18
CA VAL A 262 -6.36 -19.52 -8.90
C VAL A 262 -4.98 -20.01 -8.50
N GLU A 263 -4.94 -21.19 -7.89
CA GLU A 263 -3.70 -21.84 -7.46
C GLU A 263 -2.84 -22.22 -8.67
N GLY A 264 -1.54 -21.94 -8.58
CA GLY A 264 -0.54 -22.39 -9.54
C GLY A 264 -0.01 -23.78 -9.19
N GLN A 265 1.17 -24.11 -9.72
CA GLN A 265 1.82 -25.42 -9.53
C GLN A 265 3.18 -25.32 -8.85
N GLN A 266 3.77 -24.13 -8.78
CA GLN A 266 5.08 -23.92 -8.18
C GLN A 266 4.94 -23.68 -6.67
N ARG A 267 5.88 -24.21 -5.90
CA ARG A 267 5.99 -23.93 -4.46
C ARG A 267 6.65 -22.57 -4.25
N LEU A 268 6.34 -21.92 -3.13
CA LEU A 268 7.14 -20.78 -2.68
C LEU A 268 8.58 -21.26 -2.45
N ALA A 269 9.53 -20.48 -2.93
CA ALA A 269 10.94 -20.81 -2.87
C ALA A 269 11.77 -19.53 -2.83
N ALA A 270 12.99 -19.61 -2.31
CA ALA A 270 13.94 -18.52 -2.40
C ALA A 270 14.48 -18.42 -3.83
N TRP A 271 14.50 -17.19 -4.36
CA TRP A 271 15.02 -16.88 -5.69
C TRP A 271 15.95 -15.67 -5.60
N HIS A 272 17.06 -15.74 -6.34
CA HIS A 272 18.19 -14.81 -6.25
C HIS A 272 18.56 -14.35 -7.66
N PRO A 273 17.77 -13.44 -8.28
CA PRO A 273 17.84 -13.18 -9.71
C PRO A 273 19.16 -12.55 -10.15
N VAL A 274 19.70 -13.07 -11.24
CA VAL A 274 20.90 -12.58 -11.94
C VAL A 274 20.55 -12.37 -13.40
N ILE A 275 20.75 -11.15 -13.88
CA ILE A 275 20.30 -10.73 -15.20
C ILE A 275 21.45 -10.03 -15.89
N ARG A 276 21.91 -10.61 -17.02
CA ARG A 276 22.86 -9.94 -17.90
C ARG A 276 22.10 -9.15 -18.95
N LEU A 277 22.27 -7.84 -18.94
CA LEU A 277 21.60 -6.95 -19.86
C LEU A 277 22.18 -7.06 -21.27
N ASP A 278 21.38 -6.66 -22.27
CA ASP A 278 21.80 -6.63 -23.68
C ASP A 278 22.58 -5.36 -24.06
N SER A 279 22.58 -4.34 -23.20
CA SER A 279 23.27 -3.08 -23.47
C SER A 279 23.84 -2.44 -22.20
N ASN A 280 24.82 -1.56 -22.37
CA ASN A 280 25.38 -0.72 -21.30
C ASN A 280 24.58 0.58 -21.07
N GLN A 281 23.44 0.75 -21.74
CA GLN A 281 22.61 1.95 -21.59
C GLN A 281 21.96 1.98 -20.20
N PRO A 282 21.73 3.17 -19.61
CA PRO A 282 20.91 3.28 -18.42
C PRO A 282 19.53 2.66 -18.63
N LEU A 283 19.04 1.94 -17.62
CA LEU A 283 17.70 1.37 -17.67
C LEU A 283 16.66 2.48 -17.53
N LYS A 284 15.51 2.28 -18.20
CA LYS A 284 14.31 3.03 -17.84
C LYS A 284 13.92 2.65 -16.41
N LEU A 285 13.45 3.61 -15.64
CA LEU A 285 12.98 3.38 -14.28
C LEU A 285 11.46 3.51 -14.26
N GLY A 286 10.77 2.38 -14.13
CA GLY A 286 9.36 2.36 -13.76
C GLY A 286 9.23 2.48 -12.25
N HIS A 287 8.25 3.21 -11.75
CA HIS A 287 7.98 3.35 -10.33
C HIS A 287 6.50 3.13 -10.00
N LEU A 288 6.25 2.25 -9.05
CA LEU A 288 4.93 1.91 -8.50
C LEU A 288 5.00 1.98 -6.98
N SER A 289 3.97 2.57 -6.37
CA SER A 289 3.79 2.65 -4.92
C SER A 289 2.30 2.68 -4.61
N ASP A 290 1.93 2.57 -3.33
CA ASP A 290 0.53 2.56 -2.87
C ASP A 290 -0.31 1.58 -3.71
N VAL A 291 0.14 0.32 -3.80
CA VAL A 291 -0.45 -0.66 -4.71
C VAL A 291 -1.58 -1.46 -4.07
N HIS A 292 -1.57 -1.61 -2.74
CA HIS A 292 -2.70 -2.08 -1.93
C HIS A 292 -3.41 -3.33 -2.52
N ILE A 293 -2.64 -4.40 -2.74
CA ILE A 293 -3.19 -5.72 -3.08
C ILE A 293 -4.13 -6.13 -1.95
N ASN A 294 -5.35 -6.48 -2.34
CA ASN A 294 -6.42 -6.76 -1.40
C ASN A 294 -7.36 -7.81 -1.99
N VAL A 295 -7.19 -9.07 -1.58
CA VAL A 295 -8.01 -10.20 -2.04
C VAL A 295 -9.50 -10.06 -1.67
N ARG A 296 -9.85 -9.16 -0.75
CA ARG A 296 -11.24 -8.80 -0.47
C ARG A 296 -11.99 -8.32 -1.69
N HIS A 297 -11.32 -7.70 -2.67
CA HIS A 297 -11.95 -7.31 -3.93
C HIS A 297 -12.56 -8.50 -4.67
N CYS A 298 -11.95 -9.68 -4.58
CA CYS A 298 -12.50 -10.91 -5.14
C CYS A 298 -13.77 -11.36 -4.41
N ALA A 299 -13.86 -11.16 -3.09
CA ALA A 299 -15.07 -11.43 -2.32
C ALA A 299 -16.18 -10.42 -2.66
N LEU A 300 -15.86 -9.12 -2.71
CA LEU A 300 -16.81 -8.06 -3.06
C LEU A 300 -17.35 -8.20 -4.48
N ALA A 301 -16.53 -8.69 -5.41
CA ALA A 301 -16.93 -8.95 -6.79
C ALA A 301 -18.09 -9.95 -6.93
N LYS A 302 -18.39 -10.71 -5.87
CA LYS A 302 -19.52 -11.65 -5.82
C LYS A 302 -20.84 -10.97 -5.47
N SER A 303 -20.84 -9.74 -4.96
CA SER A 303 -22.05 -9.07 -4.46
C SER A 303 -23.07 -8.83 -5.58
N PRO A 304 -24.29 -9.41 -5.48
CA PRO A 304 -25.35 -9.18 -6.44
C PRO A 304 -26.21 -7.95 -6.09
N ALA A 305 -25.92 -7.25 -4.97
CA ALA A 305 -26.72 -6.14 -4.48
C ALA A 305 -26.77 -4.98 -5.49
N LYS A 306 -27.93 -4.31 -5.55
CA LYS A 306 -28.13 -3.11 -6.38
C LYS A 306 -28.60 -1.93 -5.54
N VAL A 307 -28.25 -0.72 -6.00
CA VAL A 307 -28.73 0.53 -5.38
C VAL A 307 -30.26 0.59 -5.36
N ILE A 308 -30.91 0.08 -6.41
CA ILE A 308 -32.37 -0.02 -6.52
C ILE A 308 -32.73 -1.45 -6.98
N GLU A 309 -33.55 -2.13 -6.18
CA GLU A 309 -34.02 -3.50 -6.45
C GLU A 309 -35.26 -3.50 -7.36
N ASP A 310 -35.07 -3.09 -8.62
CA ASP A 310 -36.09 -3.14 -9.67
C ASP A 310 -35.52 -3.65 -11.00
N ALA A 311 -36.32 -4.35 -11.80
CA ALA A 311 -35.89 -4.87 -13.10
C ALA A 311 -35.58 -3.75 -14.13
N LYS A 312 -36.23 -2.58 -14.00
CA LYS A 312 -35.95 -1.40 -14.85
C LYS A 312 -34.65 -0.69 -14.46
N PHE A 313 -34.12 -0.94 -13.27
CA PHE A 313 -32.81 -0.45 -12.87
C PHE A 313 -31.72 -1.35 -13.47
N THR A 314 -31.30 -0.99 -14.68
CA THR A 314 -30.41 -1.78 -15.54
C THR A 314 -28.93 -1.67 -15.18
N GLN A 315 -28.57 -0.82 -14.21
CA GLN A 315 -27.19 -0.67 -13.80
C GLN A 315 -26.65 -1.97 -13.16
N PRO A 316 -25.36 -2.29 -13.34
CA PRO A 316 -24.79 -3.56 -12.90
C PRO A 316 -24.76 -3.65 -11.37
N PRO A 317 -24.75 -4.85 -10.76
CA PRO A 317 -24.56 -5.01 -9.32
C PRO A 317 -23.30 -4.31 -8.80
N VAL A 318 -23.30 -3.92 -7.53
CA VAL A 318 -22.17 -3.21 -6.90
C VAL A 318 -20.85 -3.98 -7.00
N GLY A 319 -20.88 -5.32 -6.92
CA GLY A 319 -19.68 -6.15 -7.06
C GLY A 319 -18.98 -6.02 -8.43
N GLN A 320 -19.72 -5.70 -9.49
CA GLN A 320 -19.13 -5.50 -10.83
C GLN A 320 -18.51 -4.10 -11.01
N ARG A 321 -18.67 -3.20 -10.03
CA ARG A 321 -18.18 -1.81 -10.07
C ARG A 321 -16.89 -1.59 -9.28
N VAL A 322 -16.43 -2.60 -8.54
CA VAL A 322 -15.23 -2.51 -7.70
C VAL A 322 -13.97 -2.43 -8.57
N CYS A 323 -13.10 -1.48 -8.28
CA CYS A 323 -11.72 -1.48 -8.79
C CYS A 323 -10.90 -2.54 -8.05
N ASN A 324 -10.41 -3.55 -8.76
CA ASN A 324 -9.57 -4.59 -8.19
C ASN A 324 -8.08 -4.20 -8.31
N SER A 325 -7.47 -3.81 -7.18
CA SER A 325 -6.08 -3.35 -7.13
C SER A 325 -5.05 -4.33 -7.69
N PHE A 326 -5.22 -5.65 -7.45
CA PHE A 326 -4.28 -6.64 -7.99
C PHE A 326 -4.32 -6.69 -9.52
N ASN A 327 -5.52 -6.65 -10.10
CA ASN A 327 -5.66 -6.66 -11.55
C ASN A 327 -5.02 -5.41 -12.14
N ALA A 328 -5.35 -4.24 -11.59
CA ALA A 328 -4.78 -2.95 -11.98
C ALA A 328 -3.25 -2.98 -11.97
N LEU A 329 -2.68 -3.46 -10.86
CA LEU A 329 -1.24 -3.62 -10.70
C LEU A 329 -0.63 -4.54 -11.75
N LYS A 330 -1.25 -5.71 -12.01
CA LYS A 330 -0.81 -6.65 -13.04
C LYS A 330 -0.81 -6.00 -14.44
N GLN A 331 -1.81 -5.19 -14.77
CA GLN A 331 -1.80 -4.45 -16.03
C GLN A 331 -0.65 -3.44 -16.11
N LEU A 332 -0.32 -2.76 -15.02
CA LEU A 332 0.84 -1.86 -15.01
C LEU A 332 2.14 -2.64 -15.21
N PHE A 333 2.30 -3.80 -14.56
CA PHE A 333 3.44 -4.70 -14.78
C PHE A 333 3.54 -5.10 -16.26
N ASP A 334 2.43 -5.53 -16.88
CA ASP A 334 2.39 -5.88 -18.31
C ASP A 334 2.83 -4.71 -19.20
N GLN A 335 2.43 -3.48 -18.87
CA GLN A 335 2.80 -2.28 -19.63
C GLN A 335 4.29 -1.93 -19.46
N PHE A 336 4.84 -1.98 -18.24
CA PHE A 336 6.26 -1.78 -17.99
C PHE A 336 7.13 -2.88 -18.63
N GLY A 337 6.63 -4.12 -18.65
CA GLY A 337 7.28 -5.29 -19.23
C GLY A 337 6.97 -5.54 -20.70
N ALA A 338 6.21 -4.65 -21.37
CA ALA A 338 5.68 -4.88 -22.72
C ALA A 338 6.76 -5.16 -23.78
N ALA A 339 7.99 -4.69 -23.55
CA ALA A 339 9.11 -4.92 -24.45
C ALA A 339 9.63 -6.38 -24.43
N GLY A 340 9.28 -7.17 -23.41
CA GLY A 340 9.72 -8.57 -23.27
C GLY A 340 11.23 -8.74 -23.10
N LYS A 341 11.94 -7.69 -22.67
CA LYS A 341 13.40 -7.64 -22.50
C LYS A 341 13.76 -6.77 -21.30
N PRO A 342 14.93 -6.94 -20.67
CA PRO A 342 15.33 -6.19 -19.49
C PRO A 342 15.83 -4.77 -19.83
N ASP A 343 15.00 -3.93 -20.45
CA ASP A 343 15.31 -2.51 -20.74
C ASP A 343 14.74 -1.52 -19.71
N THR A 344 13.88 -2.01 -18.83
CA THR A 344 13.21 -1.27 -17.76
C THR A 344 13.47 -1.98 -16.44
N ALA A 345 13.77 -1.25 -15.38
CA ALA A 345 13.74 -1.74 -14.01
C ALA A 345 12.52 -1.14 -13.29
N LEU A 346 11.77 -1.99 -12.58
CA LEU A 346 10.65 -1.55 -11.78
C LEU A 346 11.10 -1.30 -10.33
N LEU A 347 10.85 -0.09 -9.84
CA LEU A 347 10.99 0.32 -8.45
C LEU A 347 9.60 0.21 -7.80
N LEU A 348 9.43 -0.72 -6.87
CA LEU A 348 8.18 -0.99 -6.18
C LEU A 348 8.33 -0.62 -4.70
N THR A 349 7.86 0.56 -4.30
CA THR A 349 8.15 1.14 -2.99
C THR A 349 6.97 1.03 -2.04
N GLY A 350 6.89 -0.08 -1.30
CA GLY A 350 6.00 -0.22 -0.14
C GLY A 350 4.50 -0.19 -0.42
N ASP A 351 3.73 -0.46 0.64
CA ASP A 351 2.26 -0.54 0.62
C ASP A 351 1.77 -1.49 -0.48
N LEU A 352 2.38 -2.68 -0.47
CA LEU A 352 2.07 -3.82 -1.31
C LEU A 352 0.70 -4.39 -1.02
N ILE A 353 0.35 -4.46 0.27
CA ILE A 353 -0.89 -5.04 0.78
C ILE A 353 -1.60 -3.99 1.63
N ASP A 354 -2.89 -4.14 1.91
CA ASP A 354 -3.57 -3.25 2.88
C ASP A 354 -3.31 -3.67 4.33
N PHE A 355 -3.25 -4.98 4.57
CA PHE A 355 -3.09 -5.59 5.89
C PHE A 355 -2.75 -7.08 5.72
N ASN A 356 -2.10 -7.65 6.74
CA ASN A 356 -1.59 -9.02 6.72
C ASN A 356 -2.68 -10.09 6.76
N ARG A 357 -3.80 -9.84 7.46
CA ARG A 357 -4.94 -10.78 7.57
C ARG A 357 -6.10 -10.33 6.70
N ASN A 358 -6.43 -11.10 5.68
CA ASN A 358 -7.52 -10.76 4.77
C ASN A 358 -8.53 -11.88 4.61
N ILE A 359 -9.75 -11.52 4.21
CA ILE A 359 -10.84 -12.47 4.01
C ILE A 359 -10.47 -13.46 2.90
N ASN A 360 -10.70 -14.75 3.11
CA ASN A 360 -10.57 -15.77 2.09
C ASN A 360 -11.78 -15.72 1.16
N PRO A 361 -11.63 -15.32 -0.12
CA PRO A 361 -12.76 -15.21 -1.04
C PRO A 361 -13.49 -16.54 -1.23
N GLY A 362 -12.80 -17.67 -1.15
CA GLY A 362 -13.39 -19.01 -1.27
C GLY A 362 -14.36 -19.37 -0.13
N GLN A 363 -14.29 -18.69 1.01
CA GLN A 363 -15.19 -18.89 2.16
C GLN A 363 -16.36 -17.89 2.21
N VAL A 364 -16.47 -17.05 1.19
CA VAL A 364 -17.54 -16.08 1.03
C VAL A 364 -18.45 -16.53 -0.11
N GLY A 365 -19.68 -16.92 0.21
CA GLY A 365 -20.67 -17.27 -0.81
C GLY A 365 -21.22 -16.07 -1.57
N ASP A 366 -22.13 -16.36 -2.50
CA ASP A 366 -22.60 -15.41 -3.51
C ASP A 366 -23.85 -14.62 -3.09
N THR A 367 -24.39 -14.85 -1.88
CA THR A 367 -25.60 -14.16 -1.40
C THR A 367 -25.26 -12.90 -0.59
N ILE A 368 -26.17 -11.92 -0.60
CA ILE A 368 -26.01 -10.63 0.10
C ILE A 368 -25.83 -10.85 1.62
N ALA A 369 -26.76 -11.56 2.26
CA ALA A 369 -26.67 -11.83 3.70
C ALA A 369 -25.43 -12.61 4.11
N GLU A 370 -24.93 -13.53 3.27
CA GLU A 370 -23.71 -14.27 3.59
C GLU A 370 -22.47 -13.37 3.53
N GLN A 371 -22.36 -12.53 2.50
CA GLN A 371 -21.29 -11.54 2.37
C GLN A 371 -21.30 -10.57 3.56
N TRP A 372 -22.44 -9.97 3.89
CA TRP A 372 -22.57 -9.05 5.02
C TRP A 372 -22.18 -9.69 6.35
N LYS A 373 -22.57 -10.95 6.58
CA LYS A 373 -22.16 -11.70 7.78
C LYS A 373 -20.65 -11.87 7.82
N ARG A 374 -20.03 -12.31 6.72
CA ARG A 374 -18.59 -12.59 6.65
C ARG A 374 -17.73 -11.32 6.72
N PHE A 375 -18.21 -10.19 6.19
CA PHE A 375 -17.54 -8.88 6.29
C PHE A 375 -17.64 -8.22 7.68
N ASN A 376 -18.43 -8.76 8.61
CA ASN A 376 -18.44 -8.30 10.00
C ASN A 376 -17.14 -8.71 10.71
N VAL A 377 -16.06 -7.97 10.44
CA VAL A 377 -14.69 -8.27 10.90
C VAL A 377 -14.66 -8.42 12.43
N MET A 378 -15.41 -7.59 13.15
CA MET A 378 -15.45 -7.63 14.62
C MET A 378 -15.91 -8.97 15.20
N ASN A 379 -16.82 -9.67 14.51
CA ASN A 379 -17.32 -10.98 14.93
C ASN A 379 -16.66 -12.16 14.21
N GLN A 380 -16.03 -11.92 13.06
CA GLN A 380 -15.61 -12.97 12.13
C GLN A 380 -14.11 -13.04 11.91
N LEU A 381 -13.34 -12.02 12.32
CA LEU A 381 -11.87 -12.00 12.20
C LEU A 381 -11.27 -13.31 12.69
N ASP A 382 -11.81 -13.80 13.79
CA ASP A 382 -11.37 -14.98 14.50
C ASP A 382 -12.17 -16.26 14.14
N THR A 383 -12.79 -16.28 12.96
CA THR A 383 -13.27 -17.54 12.37
C THR A 383 -12.12 -18.28 11.70
N PRO A 384 -11.84 -19.56 12.05
CA PRO A 384 -10.76 -20.33 11.45
C PRO A 384 -10.84 -20.36 9.91
N GLY A 385 -9.74 -19.99 9.25
CA GLY A 385 -9.62 -19.99 7.79
C GLY A 385 -10.34 -18.86 7.04
N LEU A 386 -11.15 -18.04 7.73
CA LEU A 386 -11.89 -16.95 7.08
C LEU A 386 -11.04 -15.69 6.87
N TYR A 387 -10.22 -15.30 7.85
CA TYR A 387 -9.29 -14.16 7.73
C TYR A 387 -7.84 -14.59 7.91
N PRO A 388 -7.32 -15.48 7.04
CA PRO A 388 -5.98 -15.98 7.21
C PRO A 388 -4.92 -14.93 6.87
N ARG A 389 -3.77 -15.01 7.55
CA ARG A 389 -2.59 -14.23 7.21
C ARG A 389 -1.87 -14.76 5.97
N GLY A 390 -1.41 -13.87 5.09
CA GLY A 390 -0.45 -14.17 4.02
C GLY A 390 -1.00 -14.37 2.61
N GLN A 391 -2.31 -14.21 2.39
CA GLN A 391 -2.92 -14.34 1.04
C GLN A 391 -2.44 -13.23 0.10
N ASP A 392 -2.43 -11.97 0.57
CA ASP A 392 -2.03 -10.82 -0.22
C ASP A 392 -0.52 -10.84 -0.52
N ASP A 393 0.32 -11.22 0.47
CA ASP A 393 1.76 -11.40 0.31
C ASP A 393 2.10 -12.45 -0.75
N LEU A 394 1.40 -13.58 -0.73
CA LEU A 394 1.58 -14.66 -1.71
C LEU A 394 1.20 -14.20 -3.12
N LEU A 395 0.16 -13.38 -3.24
CA LEU A 395 -0.25 -12.82 -4.52
C LEU A 395 0.78 -11.82 -5.05
N ALA A 396 1.35 -10.98 -4.17
CA ALA A 396 2.48 -10.11 -4.50
C ALA A 396 3.72 -10.92 -4.95
N PHE A 397 4.07 -11.98 -4.21
CA PHE A 397 5.19 -12.87 -4.55
C PHE A 397 5.02 -13.48 -5.94
N SER A 398 3.82 -13.99 -6.22
CA SER A 398 3.47 -14.61 -7.50
C SER A 398 3.57 -13.62 -8.66
N LEU A 399 3.15 -12.35 -8.46
CA LEU A 399 3.28 -11.31 -9.48
C LEU A 399 4.73 -10.92 -9.75
N VAL A 400 5.57 -10.81 -8.71
CA VAL A 400 7.00 -10.54 -8.88
C VAL A 400 7.69 -11.70 -9.62
N ARG A 401 7.35 -12.95 -9.29
CA ARG A 401 7.81 -14.14 -10.02
C ARG A 401 7.38 -14.13 -11.48
N HIS A 402 6.14 -13.73 -11.76
CA HIS A 402 5.63 -13.53 -13.12
C HIS A 402 6.43 -12.45 -13.88
N ALA A 403 6.80 -11.34 -13.23
CA ALA A 403 7.63 -10.29 -13.83
C ALA A 403 8.97 -10.82 -14.35
N TYR A 404 9.67 -11.64 -13.55
CA TYR A 404 10.94 -12.23 -13.96
C TYR A 404 10.79 -13.32 -15.03
N THR A 405 9.80 -14.21 -14.87
CA THR A 405 9.69 -15.40 -15.72
C THR A 405 9.02 -15.12 -17.06
N ARG A 406 7.99 -14.27 -17.08
CA ARG A 406 7.17 -13.95 -18.26
C ARG A 406 7.53 -12.61 -18.89
N LEU A 407 7.65 -11.54 -18.10
CA LEU A 407 7.81 -10.17 -18.61
C LEU A 407 9.26 -9.76 -18.84
N LYS A 408 10.23 -10.49 -18.28
CA LYS A 408 11.66 -10.12 -18.28
C LYS A 408 11.89 -8.74 -17.66
N LEU A 409 11.19 -8.46 -16.56
CA LEU A 409 11.20 -7.20 -15.84
C LEU A 409 11.90 -7.37 -14.47
N PRO A 410 13.11 -6.80 -14.26
CA PRO A 410 13.73 -6.69 -12.94
C PRO A 410 12.88 -5.84 -11.97
N VAL A 411 12.77 -6.26 -10.70
CA VAL A 411 11.98 -5.57 -9.69
C VAL A 411 12.82 -5.30 -8.43
N PHE A 412 12.96 -4.03 -8.07
CA PHE A 412 13.56 -3.57 -6.82
C PHE A 412 12.47 -3.15 -5.84
N MET A 413 12.53 -3.63 -4.60
CA MET A 413 11.46 -3.45 -3.61
C MET A 413 11.98 -2.77 -2.35
N THR A 414 11.17 -1.89 -1.77
CA THR A 414 11.32 -1.36 -0.40
C THR A 414 10.01 -1.54 0.34
N SER A 415 10.04 -1.46 1.68
CA SER A 415 8.84 -1.52 2.52
C SER A 415 8.11 -0.17 2.60
N GLY A 416 6.81 -0.24 2.85
CA GLY A 416 5.91 0.82 3.30
C GLY A 416 5.30 0.43 4.65
N ASN A 417 4.37 1.23 5.18
CA ASN A 417 3.81 0.96 6.51
C ASN A 417 2.74 -0.13 6.52
N HIS A 418 2.05 -0.38 5.41
CA HIS A 418 0.95 -1.36 5.39
C HIS A 418 1.42 -2.82 5.45
N GLU A 419 2.67 -3.12 5.09
CA GLU A 419 3.27 -4.44 5.37
C GLU A 419 3.29 -4.73 6.89
N ALA A 420 3.26 -3.70 7.75
CA ALA A 420 3.17 -3.87 9.19
C ALA A 420 1.72 -3.96 9.71
N TYR A 421 0.70 -3.69 8.90
CA TYR A 421 -0.69 -3.63 9.37
C TYR A 421 -1.26 -5.04 9.58
N SER A 422 -1.85 -5.27 10.74
CA SER A 422 -2.24 -6.61 11.18
C SER A 422 -3.62 -7.04 10.68
N VAL A 423 -4.62 -6.18 10.88
CA VAL A 423 -6.04 -6.54 10.73
C VAL A 423 -6.78 -5.57 9.81
N PRO A 424 -7.85 -6.04 9.16
CA PRO A 424 -8.66 -5.17 8.35
C PRO A 424 -9.56 -4.24 9.16
N TYR A 425 -10.06 -3.23 8.48
CA TYR A 425 -11.17 -2.38 8.89
C TYR A 425 -12.31 -2.41 7.85
N GLY A 426 -13.45 -1.82 8.19
CA GLY A 426 -14.58 -1.61 7.31
C GLY A 426 -14.27 -0.61 6.20
N ILE A 427 -15.09 -0.58 5.15
CA ILE A 427 -14.83 0.21 3.92
C ILE A 427 -14.96 1.73 4.11
N SER A 428 -15.63 2.17 5.16
CA SER A 428 -15.78 3.59 5.50
C SER A 428 -15.74 3.74 7.03
N PRO A 429 -14.56 3.54 7.65
CA PRO A 429 -14.42 3.54 9.11
C PRO A 429 -14.82 4.90 9.69
N ARG A 430 -15.61 4.86 10.77
CA ARG A 430 -16.21 6.05 11.39
C ARG A 430 -15.53 6.39 12.72
N ILE A 431 -15.34 7.68 12.99
CA ILE A 431 -14.91 8.17 14.30
C ILE A 431 -16.17 8.44 15.13
N ASN A 432 -16.74 7.36 15.67
CA ASN A 432 -17.87 7.40 16.61
C ASN A 432 -17.36 7.31 18.07
N GLU A 433 -18.27 7.30 19.05
CA GLU A 433 -17.91 7.20 20.47
C GLU A 433 -17.05 5.97 20.76
N TRP A 434 -17.35 4.85 20.10
CA TRP A 434 -16.61 3.60 20.24
C TRP A 434 -15.18 3.74 19.73
N GLY A 435 -15.00 4.27 18.51
CA GLY A 435 -13.69 4.49 17.90
C GLY A 435 -12.81 5.46 18.70
N ALA A 436 -13.42 6.51 19.25
CA ALA A 436 -12.74 7.46 20.14
C ALA A 436 -12.29 6.80 21.46
N ALA A 437 -13.15 5.99 22.08
CA ALA A 437 -12.82 5.25 23.31
C ALA A 437 -11.68 4.24 23.07
N MET A 438 -11.75 3.49 21.97
CA MET A 438 -10.73 2.55 21.53
C MET A 438 -9.38 3.26 21.33
N GLY A 439 -9.35 4.40 20.63
CA GLY A 439 -8.13 5.17 20.40
C GLY A 439 -7.45 5.62 21.70
N VAL A 440 -8.22 6.11 22.68
CA VAL A 440 -7.68 6.52 24.00
C VAL A 440 -7.12 5.33 24.77
N LEU A 441 -7.82 4.20 24.78
CA LEU A 441 -7.38 3.00 25.49
C LEU A 441 -6.07 2.46 24.91
N GLU A 442 -5.93 2.42 23.58
CA GLU A 442 -4.73 1.92 22.91
C GLU A 442 -3.51 2.83 23.04
N ASP A 443 -3.71 4.15 22.97
CA ASP A 443 -2.58 5.10 22.98
C ASP A 443 -1.99 5.28 24.38
N THR A 444 -2.76 4.93 25.42
CA THR A 444 -2.50 5.51 26.74
C THR A 444 -2.64 4.57 27.93
N THR A 445 -3.03 3.31 27.68
CA THR A 445 -3.11 2.29 28.72
C THR A 445 -2.47 0.99 28.24
N ASP A 446 -1.72 0.31 29.11
CA ASP A 446 -1.35 -1.10 28.93
C ASP A 446 -2.54 -2.04 29.21
N ALA A 447 -3.75 -1.50 29.28
CA ALA A 447 -4.92 -2.22 29.75
C ALA A 447 -5.52 -3.14 28.68
N LEU A 448 -5.19 -2.94 27.40
CA LEU A 448 -5.66 -3.80 26.31
C LEU A 448 -4.66 -4.92 26.03
N GLU A 449 -5.15 -6.16 26.03
CA GLU A 449 -4.34 -7.32 25.65
C GLU A 449 -3.72 -7.09 24.26
N GLN A 450 -2.40 -7.26 24.17
CA GLN A 450 -1.67 -7.24 22.91
C GLN A 450 -1.90 -8.56 22.17
N GLY A 451 -1.87 -8.54 20.83
CA GLY A 451 -2.06 -9.75 20.04
C GLY A 451 -3.50 -10.03 19.61
N ARG A 452 -4.51 -9.66 20.42
CA ARG A 452 -5.94 -9.88 20.13
C ARG A 452 -6.66 -8.61 19.69
N TRP A 453 -7.79 -8.78 19.01
CA TRP A 453 -8.59 -7.68 18.47
C TRP A 453 -10.10 -7.95 18.62
N GLY A 454 -10.92 -6.91 18.45
CA GLY A 454 -12.37 -7.05 18.48
C GLY A 454 -12.89 -7.59 19.82
N ARG A 455 -13.88 -8.50 19.76
CA ARG A 455 -14.60 -9.02 20.93
C ARG A 455 -13.76 -9.89 21.86
N GLU A 456 -12.77 -10.58 21.32
CA GLU A 456 -11.90 -11.48 22.10
C GLU A 456 -10.80 -10.74 22.87
N ARG A 457 -10.59 -9.45 22.57
CA ARG A 457 -9.55 -8.65 23.22
C ARG A 457 -9.93 -8.35 24.65
N GLN A 458 -9.17 -8.91 25.60
CA GLN A 458 -9.42 -8.68 27.02
C GLN A 458 -8.89 -7.32 27.46
N MET A 459 -9.53 -6.76 28.49
CA MET A 459 -8.99 -5.66 29.27
C MET A 459 -8.41 -6.21 30.57
N SER A 460 -7.12 -6.00 30.80
CA SER A 460 -6.46 -6.23 32.08
C SER A 460 -6.31 -4.90 32.81
N GLU A 461 -7.06 -4.71 33.90
CA GLU A 461 -7.07 -3.43 34.63
C GLU A 461 -5.73 -3.07 35.31
N THR A 462 -4.73 -3.95 35.36
CA THR A 462 -3.61 -3.79 36.31
C THR A 462 -2.28 -4.41 35.84
N GLN A 463 -1.21 -3.61 35.85
CA GLN A 463 0.12 -4.16 36.16
C GLN A 463 0.24 -4.32 37.67
N THR A 464 0.70 -5.48 38.12
CA THR A 464 1.14 -5.67 39.51
C THR A 464 2.58 -5.20 39.64
N VAL A 465 2.81 -4.11 40.36
CA VAL A 465 4.15 -3.63 40.70
C VAL A 465 4.47 -3.98 42.15
N VAL A 466 5.69 -4.45 42.41
CA VAL A 466 6.16 -4.74 43.77
C VAL A 466 6.77 -3.47 44.35
N VAL A 467 6.10 -2.86 45.32
CA VAL A 467 6.60 -1.70 46.06
C VAL A 467 6.96 -2.15 47.47
N ARG A 468 8.23 -2.00 47.85
CA ARG A 468 8.74 -2.38 49.19
C ARG A 468 8.42 -3.84 49.58
N GLY A 469 8.51 -4.77 48.62
CA GLY A 469 8.29 -6.20 48.85
C GLY A 469 6.82 -6.63 48.92
N GLN A 470 5.86 -5.71 48.77
CA GLN A 470 4.44 -6.04 48.65
C GLN A 470 3.96 -5.84 47.21
N LYS A 471 3.21 -6.82 46.69
CA LYS A 471 2.53 -6.72 45.40
C LYS A 471 1.38 -5.72 45.52
N GLN A 472 1.42 -4.63 44.76
CA GLN A 472 0.31 -3.69 44.62
C GLN A 472 -0.17 -3.68 43.17
N SER A 473 -1.49 -3.78 43.00
CA SER A 473 -2.17 -3.50 41.73
C SER A 473 -2.30 -2.00 41.56
N LEU A 474 -1.69 -1.42 40.53
CA LEU A 474 -1.78 0.01 40.21
C LEU A 474 -2.23 0.21 38.77
N SER A 475 -3.39 0.85 38.57
CA SER A 475 -3.82 1.44 37.29
C SER A 475 -3.28 2.88 37.21
N ARG A 476 -1.98 3.05 36.91
CA ARG A 476 -1.47 4.41 36.67
C ARG A 476 -1.78 4.83 35.23
N ILE A 477 -2.86 5.59 35.06
CA ILE A 477 -3.03 6.52 33.93
C ILE A 477 -1.77 7.39 33.89
N GLY A 478 -0.93 7.21 32.88
CA GLY A 478 0.22 8.08 32.67
C GLY A 478 -0.23 9.53 32.39
N PRO A 479 0.60 10.56 32.60
CA PRO A 479 0.23 11.95 32.30
C PRO A 479 -0.21 12.18 30.84
N VAL A 480 0.32 11.38 29.89
CA VAL A 480 -0.12 11.37 28.47
C VAL A 480 -1.55 10.84 28.33
N ALA A 481 -1.92 9.82 29.11
CA ALA A 481 -3.26 9.24 29.15
C ALA A 481 -4.30 10.20 29.69
N TRP A 482 -3.94 10.94 30.74
CA TRP A 482 -4.80 11.98 31.28
C TRP A 482 -5.00 13.13 30.30
N ALA A 483 -3.95 13.51 29.55
CA ALA A 483 -4.02 14.54 28.53
C ALA A 483 -4.82 14.10 27.28
N GLY A 484 -4.64 12.84 26.83
CA GLY A 484 -5.44 12.22 25.77
C GLY A 484 -6.92 12.09 26.14
N LYS A 485 -7.22 11.68 27.39
CA LYS A 485 -8.57 11.72 27.98
C LYS A 485 -9.18 13.12 27.90
N LYS A 486 -8.42 14.18 28.25
CA LYS A 486 -8.90 15.56 28.11
C LYS A 486 -9.10 16.00 26.65
N ALA A 487 -8.22 15.59 25.73
CA ALA A 487 -8.25 16.02 24.34
C ALA A 487 -9.38 15.37 23.54
N VAL A 488 -9.61 14.07 23.72
CA VAL A 488 -10.64 13.31 22.99
C VAL A 488 -12.03 13.47 23.63
N ASN A 489 -12.09 13.62 24.96
CA ASN A 489 -13.35 13.72 25.72
C ASN A 489 -13.53 15.08 26.41
N TRP A 490 -13.19 16.19 25.74
CA TRP A 490 -13.30 17.55 26.31
C TRP A 490 -14.69 17.88 26.90
N SER A 491 -15.73 17.11 26.55
CA SER A 491 -17.12 17.30 27.03
C SER A 491 -17.70 16.21 27.96
N LYS A 492 -17.01 15.08 28.24
CA LYS A 492 -17.70 13.90 28.83
C LYS A 492 -17.23 13.38 30.19
N ASN A 493 -16.13 13.85 30.78
CA ASN A 493 -15.68 13.47 32.14
C ASN A 493 -15.73 11.95 32.46
N LEU A 494 -15.48 11.07 31.47
CA LEU A 494 -15.63 9.61 31.57
C LEU A 494 -14.45 8.96 32.33
N GLU A 495 -14.71 8.00 33.21
CA GLU A 495 -13.70 7.16 33.87
C GLU A 495 -13.22 6.01 32.96
N ILE A 496 -12.14 5.31 33.34
CA ILE A 496 -11.63 4.15 32.55
C ILE A 496 -12.72 3.09 32.40
N ASP A 497 -13.48 2.83 33.47
CA ASP A 497 -14.54 1.83 33.46
C ASP A 497 -15.65 2.19 32.46
N ASP A 498 -15.90 3.49 32.25
CA ASP A 498 -16.85 3.98 31.24
C ASP A 498 -16.30 3.79 29.82
N LEU A 499 -14.99 4.01 29.61
CA LEU A 499 -14.32 3.72 28.33
C LEU A 499 -14.29 2.21 28.05
N ALA A 500 -14.08 1.39 29.08
CA ALA A 500 -14.10 -0.06 29.01
C ALA A 500 -15.50 -0.61 28.69
N ALA A 501 -16.53 -0.06 29.32
CA ALA A 501 -17.92 -0.36 29.00
C ALA A 501 -18.26 0.04 27.56
N THR A 502 -17.80 1.22 27.12
CA THR A 502 -18.00 1.70 25.74
C THR A 502 -17.30 0.80 24.71
N TYR A 503 -16.07 0.33 24.98
CA TYR A 503 -15.37 -0.60 24.08
C TYR A 503 -16.11 -1.95 23.94
N LYS A 504 -16.77 -2.42 25.02
CA LYS A 504 -17.55 -3.67 24.99
C LYS A 504 -18.91 -3.50 24.28
N ASP A 505 -19.33 -2.27 24.00
CA ASP A 505 -20.57 -1.94 23.29
C ASP A 505 -20.36 -1.95 21.76
N PHE A 506 -20.34 -3.15 21.19
CA PHE A 506 -20.05 -3.35 19.76
C PHE A 506 -21.13 -2.84 18.81
N ASP A 507 -22.35 -2.60 19.28
CA ASP A 507 -23.39 -1.99 18.47
C ASP A 507 -23.00 -0.54 18.14
N LYS A 508 -22.39 0.18 19.10
CA LYS A 508 -21.81 1.52 18.86
C LYS A 508 -20.64 1.51 17.87
N ALA A 509 -19.92 0.41 17.71
CA ALA A 509 -18.83 0.33 16.73
C ALA A 509 -19.34 0.39 15.28
N SER A 510 -20.59 -0.02 15.04
CA SER A 510 -21.23 0.02 13.73
C SER A 510 -22.14 1.25 13.56
N ALA A 511 -22.22 2.12 14.58
CA ALA A 511 -23.04 3.32 14.53
C ALA A 511 -22.48 4.34 13.54
N TRP A 512 -23.38 4.97 12.80
CA TRP A 512 -23.03 6.06 11.89
C TRP A 512 -22.48 7.27 12.68
N SER A 513 -21.50 7.94 12.08
CA SER A 513 -20.97 9.22 12.56
C SER A 513 -20.65 10.09 11.34
N PRO A 514 -20.87 11.42 11.42
CA PRO A 514 -20.47 12.33 10.35
C PRO A 514 -18.95 12.37 10.16
N ASN A 515 -18.18 12.09 11.23
CA ASN A 515 -16.73 12.07 11.18
C ASN A 515 -16.22 10.72 10.67
N ARG A 516 -15.39 10.76 9.61
CA ARG A 516 -14.71 9.59 9.02
C ARG A 516 -13.24 9.57 9.43
N ALA A 517 -12.68 8.37 9.59
CA ALA A 517 -11.24 8.22 9.86
C ALA A 517 -10.41 8.44 8.59
N ASN A 518 -10.90 7.95 7.45
CA ASN A 518 -10.39 8.26 6.12
C ASN A 518 -11.57 8.33 5.16
N GLU A 519 -11.70 9.45 4.45
CA GLU A 519 -12.80 9.71 3.52
C GLU A 519 -12.59 8.93 2.20
N GLY A 520 -11.35 8.74 1.77
CA GLY A 520 -10.99 8.22 0.43
C GLY A 520 -11.23 6.74 0.19
N ILE A 521 -11.26 5.89 1.22
CA ILE A 521 -11.17 4.42 1.06
C ILE A 521 -12.20 3.85 0.06
N ALA A 522 -13.47 4.23 0.14
CA ALA A 522 -14.46 3.74 -0.82
C ALA A 522 -14.26 4.30 -2.25
N ALA A 523 -13.79 5.54 -2.39
CA ALA A 523 -13.42 6.15 -3.68
C ALA A 523 -12.21 5.44 -4.31
N ASP A 524 -11.25 5.00 -3.50
CA ASP A 524 -10.05 4.25 -3.93
C ASP A 524 -10.45 2.93 -4.62
N HIS A 525 -11.61 2.37 -4.25
CA HIS A 525 -12.21 1.19 -4.88
C HIS A 525 -13.20 1.53 -6.02
N ASN A 526 -13.22 2.80 -6.44
CA ASN A 526 -14.14 3.35 -7.43
C ASN A 526 -15.62 3.17 -7.05
N MET A 527 -16.01 3.31 -5.77
CA MET A 527 -17.39 3.19 -5.28
C MET A 527 -17.91 4.48 -4.64
N THR A 528 -19.21 4.76 -4.79
CA THR A 528 -19.89 5.77 -3.96
C THR A 528 -19.95 5.27 -2.51
N ILE A 529 -20.14 6.17 -1.54
CA ILE A 529 -20.24 5.74 -0.14
C ILE A 529 -21.45 4.83 0.08
N TYR A 530 -22.55 5.12 -0.62
CA TYR A 530 -23.76 4.31 -0.58
C TYR A 530 -23.54 2.90 -1.15
N GLU A 531 -22.87 2.79 -2.30
CA GLU A 531 -22.52 1.49 -2.90
C GLU A 531 -21.59 0.67 -2.01
N ALA A 532 -20.57 1.33 -1.44
CA ALA A 532 -19.61 0.69 -0.55
C ALA A 532 -20.28 0.18 0.73
N ALA A 533 -21.11 1.02 1.37
CA ALA A 533 -21.91 0.60 2.52
C ALA A 533 -22.82 -0.58 2.14
N LEU A 534 -23.53 -0.51 1.02
CA LEU A 534 -24.41 -1.59 0.54
C LEU A 534 -23.66 -2.92 0.33
N ALA A 535 -22.45 -2.88 -0.22
CA ALA A 535 -21.66 -4.09 -0.45
C ALA A 535 -21.18 -4.73 0.86
N TYR A 536 -20.74 -3.93 1.83
CA TYR A 536 -20.23 -4.39 3.13
C TYR A 536 -21.33 -4.68 4.16
N GLY A 537 -22.52 -4.13 3.96
CA GLY A 537 -23.65 -4.24 4.86
C GLY A 537 -23.49 -3.43 6.15
N PRO A 538 -24.31 -3.72 7.17
CA PRO A 538 -24.35 -2.97 8.44
C PRO A 538 -23.01 -2.83 9.19
N ALA A 539 -21.99 -3.63 8.89
CA ALA A 539 -20.66 -3.57 9.52
C ALA A 539 -19.66 -2.60 8.83
N TYR A 540 -20.09 -1.86 7.79
CA TYR A 540 -19.22 -1.01 6.95
C TYR A 540 -18.35 0.00 7.71
N ALA A 541 -18.79 0.43 8.90
CA ALA A 541 -18.17 1.48 9.71
C ALA A 541 -17.11 0.98 10.71
N GLN A 542 -17.02 -0.34 10.92
CA GLN A 542 -16.22 -0.91 12.01
C GLN A 542 -14.71 -0.69 11.80
N ALA A 543 -14.01 -0.25 12.84
CA ALA A 543 -12.55 -0.28 12.94
C ALA A 543 -12.17 -1.10 14.18
N LEU A 544 -11.20 -2.00 14.09
CA LEU A 544 -10.84 -2.86 15.22
C LEU A 544 -9.76 -2.28 16.13
N THR A 545 -8.96 -1.37 15.59
CA THR A 545 -7.81 -0.77 16.25
C THR A 545 -7.44 0.54 15.57
N GLY A 546 -6.92 1.48 16.35
CA GLY A 546 -6.25 2.69 15.91
C GLY A 546 -4.73 2.59 16.09
N ASN A 547 -4.18 1.40 16.35
CA ASN A 547 -2.74 1.09 16.40
C ASN A 547 -2.48 -0.24 15.67
N ASN A 548 -2.66 -0.24 14.35
CA ASN A 548 -2.61 -1.45 13.53
C ASN A 548 -1.18 -1.88 13.16
N TYR A 549 -0.21 -0.98 13.30
CA TYR A 549 1.19 -1.18 12.95
C TYR A 549 1.88 -2.13 13.94
N ARG A 550 2.36 -3.27 13.44
CA ARG A 550 3.20 -4.19 14.20
C ARG A 550 4.44 -4.55 13.40
N VAL A 551 5.59 -4.20 13.96
CA VAL A 551 6.89 -4.39 13.31
C VAL A 551 7.17 -5.86 12.96
N ASP A 552 6.65 -6.80 13.74
CA ASP A 552 6.83 -8.24 13.51
C ASP A 552 6.17 -8.73 12.20
N ASN A 553 5.18 -8.00 11.68
CA ASN A 553 4.48 -8.38 10.46
C ASN A 553 5.32 -8.20 9.18
N TYR A 554 6.44 -7.48 9.23
CA TYR A 554 7.37 -7.42 8.10
C TYR A 554 8.11 -8.74 7.84
N ASP A 555 7.97 -9.76 8.70
CA ASP A 555 8.65 -11.05 8.56
C ASP A 555 8.41 -11.70 7.18
N TRP A 556 7.19 -11.71 6.64
CA TRP A 556 6.91 -12.25 5.29
C TRP A 556 7.62 -11.45 4.20
N PHE A 557 7.52 -10.12 4.26
CA PHE A 557 8.18 -9.23 3.30
C PHE A 557 9.70 -9.50 3.26
N TYR A 558 10.36 -9.42 4.42
CA TYR A 558 11.82 -9.53 4.46
C TYR A 558 12.35 -10.97 4.38
N THR A 559 11.50 -11.98 4.56
CA THR A 559 11.89 -13.39 4.37
C THR A 559 11.75 -13.81 2.91
N LEU A 560 10.66 -13.41 2.24
CA LEU A 560 10.33 -13.88 0.89
C LEU A 560 10.89 -13.01 -0.23
N PHE A 561 10.95 -11.69 -0.05
CA PHE A 561 11.36 -10.77 -1.12
C PHE A 561 12.83 -10.35 -0.97
N THR A 562 13.23 -9.86 0.19
CA THR A 562 14.60 -9.40 0.41
C THR A 562 14.95 -9.32 1.90
N PRO A 563 16.12 -9.80 2.36
CA PRO A 563 16.53 -9.62 3.77
C PRO A 563 17.13 -8.23 4.06
N LEU A 564 17.20 -7.37 3.05
CA LEU A 564 17.78 -6.03 3.13
C LEU A 564 16.67 -5.00 3.39
N GLU A 565 16.87 -4.14 4.38
CA GLU A 565 15.96 -3.03 4.69
C GLU A 565 16.23 -1.82 3.78
N ASP A 566 17.50 -1.53 3.56
CA ASP A 566 17.99 -0.47 2.68
C ASP A 566 19.17 -1.00 1.84
N ALA A 567 19.38 -0.49 0.63
CA ALA A 567 20.50 -0.90 -0.21
C ALA A 567 20.96 0.16 -1.22
N VAL A 568 22.22 0.09 -1.63
CA VAL A 568 22.78 0.87 -2.74
C VAL A 568 23.27 -0.06 -3.84
N ILE A 569 22.73 0.12 -5.05
CA ILE A 569 23.05 -0.68 -6.22
C ILE A 569 23.74 0.21 -7.26
N ALA A 570 25.03 -0.03 -7.51
CA ALA A 570 25.82 0.64 -8.53
C ALA A 570 25.93 -0.25 -9.79
N PHE A 571 24.98 -0.13 -10.71
CA PHE A 571 24.92 -0.93 -11.92
C PHE A 571 26.15 -0.70 -12.82
N GLY A 572 26.78 -1.78 -13.27
CA GLY A 572 27.94 -1.76 -14.17
C GLY A 572 29.30 -1.55 -13.50
N ALA A 573 29.33 -1.28 -12.19
CA ALA A 573 30.58 -1.22 -11.45
C ALA A 573 31.17 -2.62 -11.24
N GLU A 574 32.47 -2.78 -11.45
CA GLU A 574 33.19 -4.02 -11.13
C GLU A 574 33.42 -4.10 -9.61
N PRO A 575 33.26 -5.26 -8.97
CA PRO A 575 33.52 -5.43 -7.53
C PRO A 575 34.92 -5.00 -7.04
N ASP A 576 35.97 -5.35 -7.80
CA ASP A 576 37.36 -5.14 -7.41
C ASP A 576 37.90 -3.76 -7.75
N ARG A 577 37.44 -3.19 -8.87
CA ARG A 577 37.86 -1.86 -9.37
C ARG A 577 36.92 -0.74 -8.95
N GLY A 578 35.64 -1.06 -8.77
CA GLY A 578 34.56 -0.11 -8.54
C GLY A 578 34.09 0.58 -9.83
N PRO A 579 33.87 1.91 -9.81
CA PRO A 579 33.47 2.74 -10.95
C PRO A 579 34.25 2.49 -12.27
N PRO A 580 33.66 2.83 -13.43
CA PRO A 580 32.41 3.58 -13.59
C PRO A 580 31.15 2.69 -13.48
N ALA A 581 30.15 3.15 -12.73
CA ALA A 581 28.78 2.68 -12.83
C ALA A 581 28.06 3.39 -13.99
N THR A 582 27.07 2.74 -14.59
CA THR A 582 26.15 3.37 -15.54
C THR A 582 25.02 4.09 -14.81
N GLN A 583 24.50 3.51 -13.72
CA GLN A 583 23.37 4.04 -12.95
C GLN A 583 23.50 3.59 -11.49
N VAL A 584 23.13 4.46 -10.56
CA VAL A 584 23.14 4.19 -9.12
C VAL A 584 21.71 4.30 -8.58
N LEU A 585 21.28 3.29 -7.83
CA LEU A 585 19.99 3.26 -7.14
C LEU A 585 20.25 3.22 -5.63
N ALA A 586 19.57 4.09 -4.87
CA ALA A 586 19.50 4.01 -3.42
C ALA A 586 18.06 3.67 -3.02
N LEU A 587 17.88 2.49 -2.42
CA LEU A 587 16.60 1.94 -2.00
C LEU A 587 16.48 2.14 -0.49
N LEU A 588 15.48 2.91 -0.05
CA LEU A 588 15.30 3.28 1.34
C LEU A 588 13.93 2.80 1.86
N GLY A 589 13.94 1.89 2.83
CA GLY A 589 12.74 1.34 3.46
C GLY A 589 12.03 2.33 4.40
N TRP A 590 10.79 1.99 4.77
CA TRP A 590 10.00 2.76 5.74
C TRP A 590 10.65 2.86 7.12
N GLY A 591 11.33 1.79 7.52
CA GLY A 591 11.87 1.61 8.86
C GLY A 591 10.95 0.81 9.78
N GLN A 592 11.26 0.87 11.07
CA GLN A 592 10.74 -0.03 12.11
C GLN A 592 9.65 0.62 12.99
N GLY A 593 9.18 1.82 12.64
CA GLY A 593 8.22 2.55 13.46
C GLY A 593 7.30 3.47 12.67
N GLU A 594 6.11 3.69 13.23
CA GLU A 594 5.10 4.57 12.69
C GLU A 594 4.61 5.53 13.77
N ASN A 595 4.51 6.83 13.44
CA ASN A 595 3.81 7.81 14.26
C ASN A 595 2.42 8.07 13.66
N PHE A 596 1.40 7.44 14.23
CA PHE A 596 0.05 7.44 13.66
C PHE A 596 -0.83 8.61 14.14
N LYS A 597 -0.49 9.26 15.28
CA LYS A 597 -1.34 10.29 15.92
C LYS A 597 -0.52 11.44 16.50
N ASN A 598 -0.94 12.68 16.23
CA ASN A 598 -0.23 13.88 16.67
C ASN A 598 -0.67 14.42 18.05
N LEU A 599 -0.89 13.54 19.04
CA LEU A 599 -1.45 13.91 20.35
C LEU A 599 -0.49 14.76 21.21
N THR A 600 0.82 14.58 21.07
CA THR A 600 1.85 15.25 21.89
C THR A 600 2.16 16.68 21.44
N SER A 601 2.14 16.96 20.14
CA SER A 601 2.41 18.29 19.57
C SER A 601 1.30 19.31 19.87
N GLY A 602 0.04 18.85 19.93
CA GLY A 602 -1.11 19.68 20.28
C GLY A 602 -1.08 20.25 21.71
N LEU A 603 -0.31 19.66 22.61
CA LEU A 603 -0.21 20.06 24.02
C LEU A 603 1.03 20.89 24.36
N LEU A 604 2.12 20.76 23.58
CA LEU A 604 3.43 21.36 23.91
C LEU A 604 3.93 22.43 22.94
N GLY A 605 3.19 22.72 21.86
CA GLY A 605 3.46 23.86 20.99
C GLY A 605 3.32 23.53 19.51
N GLY A 606 2.39 24.23 18.84
CA GLY A 606 2.14 24.17 17.40
C GLY A 606 1.40 22.91 16.96
N VAL A 607 0.14 23.05 16.52
CA VAL A 607 -0.55 21.99 15.80
C VAL A 607 0.05 21.92 14.39
N ASP A 608 0.50 20.75 13.95
CA ASP A 608 0.78 20.56 12.52
C ASP A 608 -0.52 20.65 11.71
N ARG A 609 -0.43 20.79 10.38
CA ARG A 609 -1.63 20.94 9.52
C ARG A 609 -2.59 19.75 9.61
N GLN A 610 -2.09 18.62 10.12
CA GLN A 610 -2.84 17.39 10.34
C GLN A 610 -3.80 17.47 11.56
N GLY A 611 -3.63 18.45 12.46
CA GLY A 611 -4.49 18.55 13.63
C GLY A 611 -4.25 17.42 14.64
N THR A 612 -5.31 16.95 15.30
CA THR A 612 -5.33 15.66 16.03
C THR A 612 -5.60 14.47 15.09
N GLY A 613 -5.42 14.66 13.78
CA GLY A 613 -5.73 13.67 12.74
C GLY A 613 -4.82 12.44 12.77
N ILE A 614 -5.21 11.46 11.98
CA ILE A 614 -4.67 10.10 11.96
C ILE A 614 -4.09 9.83 10.57
N LEU A 615 -2.80 10.09 10.38
CA LEU A 615 -2.05 9.69 9.18
C LEU A 615 -0.64 9.28 9.63
N PRO A 616 -0.11 8.17 9.09
CA PRO A 616 1.12 7.55 9.56
C PRO A 616 2.37 8.36 9.23
N ARG A 617 3.44 8.27 10.03
CA ARG A 617 4.74 8.89 9.75
C ARG A 617 5.91 7.93 9.96
N ALA A 618 6.85 7.93 9.02
CA ALA A 618 8.07 7.15 9.06
C ALA A 618 9.06 7.78 10.05
N GLN A 619 9.08 7.26 11.28
CA GLN A 619 9.91 7.76 12.40
C GLN A 619 11.42 7.58 12.18
N GLN A 620 11.81 6.78 11.18
CA GLN A 620 13.20 6.41 10.91
C GLN A 620 13.67 6.83 9.52
N SER A 621 12.96 7.73 8.85
CA SER A 621 13.35 8.32 7.56
C SER A 621 13.91 9.73 7.75
N PHE A 622 15.14 10.11 7.36
CA PHE A 622 16.31 9.34 6.94
C PHE A 622 17.17 8.92 8.16
N SER A 623 17.31 7.62 8.43
CA SER A 623 18.19 7.13 9.51
C SER A 623 19.68 7.40 9.23
N GLU A 624 20.55 7.29 10.24
CA GLU A 624 22.00 7.42 10.01
C GLU A 624 22.55 6.34 9.06
N ALA A 625 21.99 5.13 9.09
CA ALA A 625 22.35 4.07 8.14
C ALA A 625 21.93 4.44 6.71
N GLN A 626 20.70 4.94 6.52
CA GLN A 626 20.21 5.42 5.23
C GLN A 626 21.05 6.60 4.70
N LEU A 627 21.51 7.50 5.58
CA LEU A 627 22.39 8.61 5.21
C LEU A 627 23.81 8.14 4.85
N ALA A 628 24.34 7.10 5.51
CA ALA A 628 25.61 6.49 5.14
C ALA A 628 25.54 5.81 3.75
N LEU A 629 24.44 5.10 3.48
CA LEU A 629 24.15 4.52 2.18
C LEU A 629 24.00 5.60 1.11
N LEU A 630 23.26 6.67 1.38
CA LEU A 630 23.14 7.79 0.45
C LEU A 630 24.51 8.42 0.15
N ALA A 631 25.34 8.65 1.16
CA ALA A 631 26.70 9.17 0.97
C ALA A 631 27.53 8.24 0.06
N GLN A 632 27.41 6.93 0.22
CA GLN A 632 28.06 5.96 -0.67
C GLN A 632 27.53 6.04 -2.10
N ALA A 633 26.22 6.18 -2.29
CA ALA A 633 25.60 6.33 -3.61
C ALA A 633 26.09 7.60 -4.34
N GLN A 634 26.22 8.70 -3.60
CA GLN A 634 26.80 9.96 -4.11
C GLN A 634 28.27 9.79 -4.53
N ASP A 635 29.05 9.02 -3.75
CA ASP A 635 30.44 8.74 -4.08
C ASP A 635 30.58 7.86 -5.33
N HIS A 636 29.71 6.86 -5.51
CA HIS A 636 29.64 6.09 -6.76
C HIS A 636 29.32 6.99 -7.96
N LYS A 637 28.34 7.91 -7.84
CA LYS A 637 27.99 8.87 -8.89
C LYS A 637 29.17 9.80 -9.23
N ARG A 638 29.86 10.32 -8.20
CA ARG A 638 31.00 11.23 -8.35
C ARG A 638 32.13 10.59 -9.14
N ARG A 639 32.46 9.34 -8.80
CA ARG A 639 33.53 8.57 -9.43
C ARG A 639 33.14 7.96 -10.78
N SER A 640 31.89 8.10 -11.21
CA SER A 640 31.38 7.55 -12.47
C SER A 640 30.88 8.67 -13.41
N PRO A 641 31.75 9.19 -14.29
CA PRO A 641 31.35 10.21 -15.26
C PRO A 641 30.16 9.73 -16.11
N GLY A 642 29.08 10.50 -16.15
CA GLY A 642 27.87 10.16 -16.89
C GLY A 642 26.84 9.32 -16.12
N ALA A 643 27.18 8.78 -14.95
CA ALA A 643 26.22 8.05 -14.13
C ALA A 643 25.15 8.97 -13.53
N SER A 644 23.94 8.44 -13.38
CA SER A 644 22.85 9.05 -12.64
C SER A 644 22.61 8.40 -11.28
N LEU A 645 21.99 9.12 -10.35
CA LEU A 645 21.57 8.64 -9.03
C LEU A 645 20.06 8.81 -8.85
N ALA A 646 19.35 7.69 -8.68
CA ALA A 646 17.96 7.67 -8.27
C ALA A 646 17.84 7.20 -6.81
N VAL A 647 16.99 7.89 -6.03
CA VAL A 647 16.55 7.45 -4.71
C VAL A 647 15.11 6.96 -4.84
N ALA A 648 14.78 5.83 -4.21
CA ALA A 648 13.42 5.31 -4.13
C ALA A 648 13.07 5.03 -2.66
N SER A 649 11.96 5.61 -2.20
CA SER A 649 11.43 5.41 -0.84
C SER A 649 9.91 5.42 -0.84
N HIS A 650 9.27 4.80 0.13
CA HIS A 650 7.82 4.92 0.27
C HIS A 650 7.41 6.30 0.84
N PHE A 651 8.11 6.77 1.87
CA PHE A 651 7.92 8.12 2.41
C PHE A 651 8.23 9.20 1.37
N THR A 652 7.46 10.29 1.40
CA THR A 652 7.52 11.43 0.50
C THR A 652 8.03 12.69 1.21
N LEU A 653 8.88 13.46 0.55
CA LEU A 653 9.40 14.71 1.13
C LEU A 653 8.59 15.93 0.70
N ILE A 654 8.06 15.90 -0.52
CA ILE A 654 7.36 17.01 -1.14
C ILE A 654 6.16 16.48 -1.90
N ASN A 655 4.99 16.97 -1.52
CA ASN A 655 3.76 16.84 -2.27
C ASN A 655 2.74 17.86 -1.73
N TYR A 656 1.87 18.35 -2.60
CA TYR A 656 0.84 19.30 -2.16
C TYR A 656 -0.26 18.60 -1.37
N ASP A 657 -0.64 19.20 -0.25
CA ASP A 657 -1.82 18.83 0.53
C ASP A 657 -3.08 18.85 -0.34
N GLU A 658 -4.08 18.04 0.02
CA GLU A 658 -5.28 17.78 -0.78
C GLU A 658 -5.96 19.08 -1.29
N PRO A 659 -6.20 20.11 -0.45
CA PRO A 659 -6.88 21.33 -0.90
C PRO A 659 -6.05 22.23 -1.81
N ILE A 660 -4.74 22.01 -1.89
CA ILE A 660 -3.82 22.87 -2.62
C ILE A 660 -3.71 22.40 -4.06
N ALA A 661 -4.15 23.22 -5.01
CA ALA A 661 -4.06 22.94 -6.45
C ALA A 661 -2.62 23.07 -6.98
N TYR A 662 -2.27 22.37 -8.06
CA TYR A 662 -0.97 22.54 -8.75
C TYR A 662 -0.80 23.94 -9.37
N SER A 663 -1.89 24.63 -9.65
CA SER A 663 -1.89 26.04 -10.06
C SER A 663 -1.53 27.02 -8.93
N ALA A 664 -1.35 26.54 -7.69
CA ALA A 664 -1.03 27.38 -6.55
C ALA A 664 0.30 28.15 -6.76
N PRO A 665 0.35 29.44 -6.39
CA PRO A 665 1.53 30.25 -6.64
C PRO A 665 2.71 29.85 -5.74
N PRO A 666 3.94 29.72 -6.27
CA PRO A 666 5.13 29.28 -5.53
C PRO A 666 5.39 30.03 -4.21
N GLN A 667 5.10 31.35 -4.16
CA GLN A 667 5.34 32.14 -2.94
C GLN A 667 4.56 31.66 -1.70
N HIS A 668 3.50 30.87 -1.87
CA HIS A 668 2.72 30.29 -0.77
C HIS A 668 3.14 28.83 -0.46
N MET A 669 3.96 28.23 -1.32
CA MET A 669 4.31 26.82 -1.33
C MET A 669 5.71 26.61 -0.77
N ARG A 670 5.85 26.90 0.53
CA ARG A 670 7.14 26.88 1.22
C ARG A 670 7.08 26.17 2.57
N PHE A 671 8.17 25.52 2.94
CA PHE A 671 8.35 24.91 4.26
C PHE A 671 9.81 24.95 4.73
N VAL A 672 10.03 24.73 6.02
CA VAL A 672 11.39 24.55 6.58
C VAL A 672 11.59 23.07 6.82
N PRO A 673 12.58 22.42 6.18
CA PRO A 673 12.79 21.00 6.38
C PRO A 673 13.26 20.74 7.82
N PRO A 674 12.66 19.77 8.54
CA PRO A 674 13.05 19.46 9.91
C PRO A 674 14.45 18.81 9.97
N ARG A 675 15.17 19.04 11.07
CA ARG A 675 16.45 18.37 11.37
C ARG A 675 16.30 17.11 12.21
N GLY A 676 15.22 16.98 12.98
CA GLY A 676 14.98 15.83 13.85
C GLY A 676 13.52 15.79 14.31
N PRO A 677 13.11 14.72 15.01
CA PRO A 677 11.73 14.54 15.42
C PRO A 677 11.36 15.63 16.44
N GLY A 678 10.30 16.40 16.15
CA GLY A 678 9.74 17.38 17.07
C GLY A 678 10.62 18.58 17.40
N ASN A 679 11.29 19.21 16.43
CA ASN A 679 11.96 20.50 16.66
C ASN A 679 10.94 21.55 17.17
N PRO A 680 11.00 22.01 18.44
CA PRO A 680 10.02 22.94 18.99
C PRO A 680 10.11 24.35 18.39
N VAL A 681 11.14 24.62 17.58
CA VAL A 681 11.51 25.97 17.12
C VAL A 681 11.11 26.22 15.66
N ALA A 682 10.68 25.22 14.88
CA ALA A 682 10.20 25.47 13.51
C ALA A 682 9.19 24.39 13.06
N TRP A 683 7.95 24.83 12.84
CA TRP A 683 6.86 24.26 12.05
C TRP A 683 6.86 22.73 11.78
N ALA A 684 5.87 22.05 12.35
CA ALA A 684 5.09 20.94 11.77
C ALA A 684 5.75 20.07 10.67
N GLY A 685 6.00 18.78 10.96
CA GLY A 685 6.42 17.80 9.96
C GLY A 685 5.44 17.65 8.79
N PHE A 686 4.13 17.80 9.06
CA PHE A 686 3.08 17.88 8.05
C PHE A 686 2.72 19.34 7.74
N ASN A 687 2.85 19.74 6.48
CA ASN A 687 2.53 21.10 6.03
C ASN A 687 1.92 21.09 4.61
N GLN A 688 1.61 22.27 4.07
CA GLN A 688 0.89 22.38 2.79
C GLN A 688 1.62 21.76 1.58
N VAL A 689 2.94 21.51 1.69
CA VAL A 689 3.79 20.99 0.63
C VAL A 689 4.61 19.77 1.05
N ASN A 690 4.34 19.23 2.24
CA ASN A 690 4.88 17.96 2.71
C ASN A 690 3.79 17.26 3.52
N THR A 691 3.07 16.37 2.86
CA THR A 691 2.16 15.43 3.53
C THR A 691 2.72 14.00 3.50
N GLY A 692 3.99 13.86 3.13
CA GLY A 692 4.63 12.61 2.77
C GLY A 692 5.38 11.91 3.90
N THR A 693 5.02 12.21 5.14
CA THR A 693 5.23 11.28 6.27
C THR A 693 6.69 11.08 6.74
N CYS A 694 7.67 11.78 6.17
CA CYS A 694 9.07 11.76 6.63
C CYS A 694 9.29 12.62 7.90
N GLU A 695 9.92 12.08 8.96
CA GLU A 695 10.05 12.82 10.24
C GLU A 695 11.45 13.37 10.56
N ILE A 696 12.54 12.70 10.13
CA ILE A 696 13.88 12.99 10.61
C ILE A 696 14.86 13.32 9.48
N ASN A 697 15.86 14.16 9.76
CA ASN A 697 16.97 14.45 8.85
C ASN A 697 16.61 14.99 7.44
N GLN A 698 15.38 15.46 7.20
CA GLN A 698 15.01 16.07 5.91
C GLN A 698 15.96 17.21 5.54
N ALA A 699 16.29 18.09 6.49
CA ALA A 699 17.21 19.20 6.25
C ALA A 699 18.58 18.72 5.78
N ARG A 700 19.11 17.64 6.37
CA ARG A 700 20.39 17.06 5.97
C ARG A 700 20.32 16.53 4.54
N TYR A 701 19.24 15.83 4.18
CA TYR A 701 19.01 15.38 2.81
C TYR A 701 18.99 16.56 1.81
N PHE A 702 18.24 17.62 2.10
CA PHE A 702 18.21 18.81 1.25
C PHE A 702 19.57 19.51 1.16
N GLU A 703 20.33 19.59 2.26
CA GLU A 703 21.63 20.25 2.32
C GLU A 703 22.74 19.47 1.60
N THR A 704 22.66 18.12 1.56
CA THR A 704 23.75 17.28 1.02
C THR A 704 23.44 16.62 -0.32
N ALA A 705 22.17 16.41 -0.67
CA ALA A 705 21.76 15.59 -1.81
C ALA A 705 20.92 16.32 -2.86
N VAL A 706 20.27 17.43 -2.50
CA VAL A 706 19.31 18.12 -3.37
C VAL A 706 19.95 19.31 -4.06
N ARG A 707 19.95 19.29 -5.39
CA ARG A 707 20.35 20.41 -6.23
C ARG A 707 19.11 21.14 -6.73
N ALA A 708 18.97 22.43 -6.39
CA ALA A 708 17.82 23.25 -6.77
C ALA A 708 17.80 23.66 -8.25
N ALA A 709 16.60 23.91 -8.80
CA ALA A 709 16.42 24.43 -10.16
C ALA A 709 16.66 25.95 -10.21
N GLY A 710 17.43 26.42 -11.21
CA GLY A 710 17.72 27.84 -11.43
C GLY A 710 19.02 28.32 -10.77
N ALA A 711 20.03 28.61 -11.60
CA ALA A 711 21.35 29.07 -11.16
C ALA A 711 21.36 30.57 -10.83
N THR A 712 21.29 30.88 -9.54
CA THR A 712 22.49 31.27 -8.81
C THR A 712 22.37 30.55 -7.48
N ASP A 713 23.49 30.07 -6.94
CA ASP A 713 23.58 29.92 -5.50
C ASP A 713 23.36 31.32 -4.92
N GLY A 714 22.10 31.74 -4.79
CA GLY A 714 21.74 32.88 -3.99
C GLY A 714 22.48 32.68 -2.66
N PRO A 715 22.90 33.74 -1.95
CA PRO A 715 23.84 33.67 -0.82
C PRO A 715 23.47 32.70 0.32
N TYR A 716 22.32 32.02 0.21
CA TYR A 716 21.74 31.09 1.15
C TYR A 716 21.65 29.62 0.64
N SER A 717 21.98 29.31 -0.62
CA SER A 717 21.99 27.95 -1.21
C SER A 717 23.18 27.13 -0.70
N THR A 718 22.95 25.90 -0.24
CA THR A 718 24.05 24.92 -0.13
C THR A 718 24.37 24.39 -1.51
N HIS A 719 25.53 24.75 -2.05
CA HIS A 719 25.96 24.29 -3.36
C HIS A 719 26.15 22.77 -3.35
N VAL A 720 25.20 22.02 -3.91
CA VAL A 720 25.32 20.58 -4.15
C VAL A 720 25.80 20.37 -5.61
N PRO A 721 27.03 19.88 -5.81
CA PRO A 721 27.57 19.62 -7.13
C PRO A 721 26.75 18.59 -7.93
N ALA A 722 26.74 18.74 -9.25
CA ALA A 722 25.94 17.90 -10.16
C ALA A 722 26.38 16.42 -10.14
N ASP A 723 27.65 16.17 -9.83
CA ASP A 723 28.25 14.85 -9.74
C ASP A 723 27.97 14.11 -8.43
N VAL A 724 27.32 14.76 -7.46
CA VAL A 724 26.90 14.14 -6.19
C VAL A 724 25.40 14.31 -5.91
N CYS A 725 24.68 15.15 -6.65
CA CYS A 725 23.25 15.34 -6.39
C CYS A 725 22.45 14.06 -6.67
N VAL A 726 21.33 13.90 -6.00
CA VAL A 726 20.27 12.97 -6.44
C VAL A 726 19.64 13.58 -7.69
N ASP A 727 19.54 12.81 -8.77
CA ASP A 727 18.89 13.30 -10.01
C ASP A 727 17.37 13.20 -9.89
N TRP A 728 16.90 12.06 -9.35
CA TRP A 728 15.48 11.76 -9.20
C TRP A 728 15.23 11.11 -7.84
N HIS A 729 14.26 11.64 -7.10
CA HIS A 729 13.74 11.02 -5.89
C HIS A 729 12.33 10.51 -6.21
N PHE A 730 12.14 9.20 -6.22
CA PHE A 730 10.84 8.57 -6.38
C PHE A 730 10.22 8.29 -5.01
N SER A 731 8.95 8.67 -4.84
CA SER A 731 8.22 8.43 -3.60
C SER A 731 6.72 8.13 -3.77
N GLY A 732 6.10 7.58 -2.71
CA GLY A 732 4.69 7.18 -2.63
C GLY A 732 3.90 7.90 -1.53
N HIS A 733 2.96 7.22 -0.89
CA HIS A 733 2.21 7.66 0.31
C HIS A 733 1.17 8.78 0.12
N SER A 734 1.19 9.52 -1.00
CA SER A 734 0.30 10.69 -1.16
C SER A 734 -0.89 10.46 -2.10
N HIS A 735 -0.90 9.35 -2.85
CA HIS A 735 -1.89 9.03 -3.88
C HIS A 735 -1.99 10.06 -5.03
N ARG A 736 -1.12 11.08 -5.02
CA ARG A 736 -1.20 12.25 -5.90
C ARG A 736 0.07 12.39 -6.74
N SER A 737 -0.03 11.98 -8.00
CA SER A 737 1.11 11.99 -8.91
C SER A 737 1.58 13.39 -9.26
N GLY A 738 2.87 13.65 -9.13
CA GLY A 738 3.46 14.92 -9.55
C GLY A 738 4.97 14.88 -9.64
N VAL A 739 5.51 15.73 -10.52
CA VAL A 739 6.93 16.06 -10.62
C VAL A 739 7.12 17.47 -10.05
N TYR A 740 7.91 17.56 -8.99
CA TYR A 740 8.15 18.80 -8.25
C TYR A 740 9.60 19.25 -8.40
N GLU A 741 9.77 20.57 -8.58
CA GLU A 741 11.06 21.24 -8.57
C GLU A 741 11.11 22.26 -7.44
N VAL A 742 12.28 22.44 -6.85
CA VAL A 742 12.45 23.28 -5.66
C VAL A 742 13.61 24.24 -5.74
N ALA A 743 13.54 25.29 -4.92
CA ALA A 743 14.64 26.21 -4.67
C ALA A 743 14.75 26.60 -3.19
N TRP A 744 15.96 26.98 -2.77
CA TRP A 744 16.21 27.56 -1.46
C TRP A 744 15.75 29.02 -1.40
N ARG A 745 14.99 29.38 -0.35
CA ARG A 745 14.54 30.75 -0.09
C ARG A 745 14.75 31.15 1.36
N GLN A 746 15.06 32.43 1.57
CA GLN A 746 15.03 33.04 2.88
C GLN A 746 13.57 33.26 3.30
N MET A 747 13.23 32.85 4.52
CA MET A 747 11.91 33.04 5.10
C MET A 747 11.93 34.22 6.07
N GLN A 748 10.84 35.00 6.09
CA GLN A 748 10.66 36.04 7.10
C GLN A 748 10.49 35.37 8.46
N THR A 749 11.21 35.88 9.47
CA THR A 749 11.05 35.47 10.87
C THR A 749 9.61 35.71 11.31
N ILE A 750 9.02 34.73 11.99
CA ILE A 750 7.69 34.86 12.61
C ILE A 750 7.72 36.02 13.60
N ALA A 751 6.67 36.85 13.61
CA ALA A 751 6.50 37.90 14.59
C ALA A 751 6.55 37.33 16.01
N GLY A 752 7.53 37.74 16.82
CA GLY A 752 7.69 37.33 18.22
C GLY A 752 9.01 36.62 18.57
N GLN A 753 9.89 36.32 17.61
CA GLN A 753 11.22 35.77 17.89
C GLN A 753 12.33 36.81 17.66
N ASN A 754 13.35 36.82 18.52
CA ASN A 754 14.50 37.72 18.43
C ASN A 754 15.22 37.56 17.07
N ALA A 755 15.12 38.60 16.24
CA ALA A 755 15.57 38.67 14.86
C ALA A 755 17.10 38.71 14.71
N ARG A 756 17.80 37.58 14.89
CA ARG A 756 19.26 37.51 14.62
C ARG A 756 19.72 36.43 13.64
N THR A 757 18.85 35.51 13.20
CA THR A 757 19.25 34.49 12.21
C THR A 757 18.18 34.32 11.12
N PRO A 758 18.50 34.51 9.84
CA PRO A 758 17.61 34.16 8.73
C PRO A 758 17.24 32.67 8.78
N VAL A 759 15.95 32.35 8.74
CA VAL A 759 15.48 30.96 8.59
C VAL A 759 15.46 30.62 7.10
N ARG A 760 16.12 29.53 6.72
CA ARG A 760 16.10 29.02 5.34
C ARG A 760 14.99 27.99 5.21
N GLY A 761 14.30 28.00 4.08
CA GLY A 761 13.39 26.93 3.73
C GLY A 761 13.34 26.67 2.23
N ILE A 762 12.55 25.67 1.89
CA ILE A 762 12.36 25.15 0.54
C ILE A 762 11.08 25.79 -0.03
N GLU A 763 11.18 26.30 -1.25
CA GLU A 763 10.05 26.76 -2.06
C GLU A 763 9.86 25.83 -3.26
N VAL A 764 8.67 25.29 -3.43
CA VAL A 764 8.30 24.50 -4.61
C VAL A 764 8.08 25.46 -5.78
N GLN A 765 9.00 25.45 -6.75
CA GLN A 765 8.97 26.32 -7.93
C GLN A 765 7.93 25.87 -8.95
N SER A 766 7.74 24.56 -9.08
CA SER A 766 6.77 23.96 -9.99
C SER A 766 6.26 22.62 -9.48
N ALA A 767 5.00 22.32 -9.76
CA ALA A 767 4.38 21.02 -9.60
C ALA A 767 3.64 20.68 -10.89
N ARG A 768 3.93 19.51 -11.48
CA ARG A 768 3.32 19.08 -12.75
C ARG A 768 2.86 17.62 -12.71
N ASP A 769 1.67 17.34 -13.19
CA ASP A 769 1.17 15.95 -13.37
C ASP A 769 1.57 15.43 -14.76
N PRO A 770 2.49 14.46 -14.87
CA PRO A 770 2.95 13.95 -16.17
C PRO A 770 1.86 13.22 -16.99
N GLY A 771 0.77 12.81 -16.37
CA GLY A 771 -0.35 12.12 -17.02
C GLY A 771 -1.43 13.05 -17.59
N ILE A 772 -1.54 14.29 -17.11
CA ILE A 772 -2.48 15.29 -17.65
C ILE A 772 -1.75 16.39 -18.42
N GLN A 773 -0.62 16.86 -17.88
CA GLN A 773 0.18 17.95 -18.48
C GLN A 773 1.23 17.46 -19.48
N GLY A 774 1.20 16.16 -19.80
CA GLY A 774 2.12 15.50 -20.72
C GLY A 774 3.49 15.23 -20.09
N PRO A 775 4.42 14.64 -20.87
CA PRO A 775 5.74 14.25 -20.36
C PRO A 775 6.52 15.43 -19.79
N GLN A 776 7.18 15.21 -18.66
CA GLN A 776 7.98 16.24 -17.97
C GLN A 776 9.48 16.03 -18.23
N PRO A 777 10.30 17.10 -18.29
CA PRO A 777 11.75 16.96 -18.42
C PRO A 777 12.34 16.17 -17.25
N GLY A 778 13.31 15.32 -17.53
CA GLY A 778 13.93 14.39 -16.58
C GLY A 778 15.45 14.29 -16.72
N GLY A 779 16.13 15.35 -17.17
CA GLY A 779 17.58 15.32 -17.43
C GLY A 779 18.43 15.11 -16.17
N ALA A 780 19.28 14.09 -16.17
CA ALA A 780 20.25 13.88 -15.10
C ALA A 780 21.25 15.05 -14.98
N ARG A 781 21.77 15.27 -13.77
CA ARG A 781 22.81 16.25 -13.41
C ARG A 781 22.43 17.72 -13.59
N GLU A 782 21.17 18.03 -13.88
CA GLU A 782 20.65 19.39 -13.99
C GLU A 782 20.27 19.94 -12.59
N HIS A 783 19.29 19.29 -11.97
CA HIS A 783 18.76 19.54 -10.64
C HIS A 783 17.96 18.30 -10.18
N THR A 784 17.69 18.20 -8.89
CA THR A 784 16.92 17.10 -8.31
C THR A 784 15.43 17.28 -8.61
N ARG A 785 14.81 16.23 -9.13
CA ARG A 785 13.35 16.16 -9.32
C ARG A 785 12.74 15.23 -8.28
N PHE A 786 11.71 15.72 -7.60
CA PHE A 786 10.90 14.90 -6.70
C PHE A 786 9.72 14.36 -7.49
N ILE A 787 9.65 13.05 -7.62
CA ILE A 787 8.68 12.33 -8.44
C ILE A 787 7.81 11.53 -7.49
N VAL A 788 6.59 12.00 -7.29
CA VAL A 788 5.58 11.27 -6.53
C VAL A 788 4.74 10.50 -7.54
N SER A 789 4.70 9.18 -7.41
CA SER A 789 3.82 8.36 -8.25
C SER A 789 2.40 8.36 -7.70
N SER A 790 1.43 8.09 -8.58
CA SER A 790 0.07 7.80 -8.12
C SER A 790 0.02 6.38 -7.54
N CYS A 791 -1.17 5.93 -7.18
CA CYS A 791 -1.41 4.58 -6.70
C CYS A 791 -1.30 3.58 -7.85
N GLY A 792 -0.51 2.52 -7.64
CA GLY A 792 -0.37 1.45 -8.63
C GLY A 792 -1.50 0.42 -8.64
N GLY A 793 -2.44 0.49 -7.71
CA GLY A 793 -3.58 -0.44 -7.60
C GLY A 793 -4.95 0.22 -7.48
N PRO A 794 -5.20 1.03 -6.43
CA PRO A 794 -6.45 1.76 -6.27
C PRO A 794 -6.56 3.02 -7.16
N ILE A 795 -7.75 3.61 -7.19
CA ILE A 795 -8.02 4.91 -7.83
C ILE A 795 -7.22 6.01 -7.10
N GLY A 796 -6.38 6.73 -7.86
CA GLY A 796 -5.61 7.87 -7.35
C GLY A 796 -6.43 9.16 -7.29
N LYS A 797 -5.84 10.23 -6.75
CA LYS A 797 -6.45 11.56 -6.65
C LYS A 797 -5.59 12.63 -7.31
N GLN A 798 -6.21 13.70 -7.77
CA GLN A 798 -5.53 14.89 -8.28
C GLN A 798 -6.32 16.18 -8.00
N ASN A 799 -5.59 17.30 -7.97
CA ASN A 799 -6.11 18.66 -7.89
C ASN A 799 -5.20 19.60 -8.68
N LEU A 800 -5.53 19.89 -9.93
CA LEU A 800 -4.75 20.76 -10.81
C LEU A 800 -5.07 22.23 -10.57
N ASP A 801 -6.36 22.57 -10.48
CA ASP A 801 -6.91 23.93 -10.41
C ASP A 801 -8.27 23.96 -9.69
N HIS A 802 -8.38 23.24 -8.55
CA HIS A 802 -9.59 23.11 -7.74
C HIS A 802 -10.79 22.47 -8.46
N GLU A 803 -10.56 21.71 -9.53
CA GLU A 803 -11.60 20.90 -10.13
C GLU A 803 -12.15 19.86 -9.12
N LEU A 804 -13.48 19.71 -9.11
CA LEU A 804 -14.19 18.79 -8.20
C LEU A 804 -13.76 18.91 -6.72
N ASP A 805 -13.30 20.09 -6.29
CA ASP A 805 -12.80 20.35 -4.94
C ASP A 805 -11.80 19.29 -4.44
N SER A 806 -10.86 18.89 -5.31
CA SER A 806 -9.78 17.90 -5.07
C SER A 806 -10.18 16.43 -5.18
N TRP A 807 -11.42 16.13 -5.52
CA TRP A 807 -11.90 14.77 -5.80
C TRP A 807 -11.79 14.39 -7.28
N THR A 808 -10.81 14.95 -7.98
CA THR A 808 -10.51 14.52 -9.36
C THR A 808 -9.77 13.22 -9.31
N LEU A 809 -10.56 12.15 -9.34
CA LEU A 809 -10.10 10.78 -9.31
C LEU A 809 -9.32 10.44 -10.59
N ARG A 810 -8.30 9.59 -10.48
CA ARG A 810 -7.44 9.17 -11.59
C ARG A 810 -7.27 7.65 -11.63
N PRO A 811 -7.15 7.05 -12.84
CA PRO A 811 -6.88 5.63 -12.95
C PRO A 811 -5.60 5.24 -12.22
N PRO A 812 -5.52 4.00 -11.70
CA PRO A 812 -4.28 3.45 -11.17
C PRO A 812 -3.15 3.65 -12.17
N SER A 813 -2.00 4.14 -11.71
CA SER A 813 -0.89 4.53 -12.57
C SER A 813 0.46 4.47 -11.88
N GLY A 814 1.51 4.34 -12.69
CA GLY A 814 2.91 4.43 -12.28
C GLY A 814 3.66 5.46 -13.11
N THR A 815 4.88 5.79 -12.66
CA THR A 815 5.75 6.73 -13.38
C THR A 815 6.80 5.96 -14.18
N LEU A 816 7.08 6.38 -15.41
CA LEU A 816 8.20 5.89 -16.22
C LEU A 816 9.17 7.04 -16.47
N LEU A 817 10.38 6.92 -15.95
CA LEU A 817 11.51 7.75 -16.35
C LEU A 817 12.29 7.04 -17.45
N ASN A 818 12.49 7.73 -18.58
CA ASN A 818 13.37 7.30 -19.65
C ASN A 818 14.62 8.19 -19.69
N PRO A 819 15.77 7.75 -19.14
CA PRO A 819 16.98 8.56 -19.11
C PRO A 819 17.51 8.92 -20.51
N ALA A 820 17.32 8.06 -21.51
CA ALA A 820 17.78 8.29 -22.87
C ALA A 820 16.99 9.42 -23.56
N GLU A 821 15.68 9.45 -23.36
CA GLU A 821 14.80 10.52 -23.86
C GLU A 821 14.82 11.77 -22.96
N ARG A 822 15.34 11.63 -21.73
CA ARG A 822 15.32 12.66 -20.68
C ARG A 822 13.88 13.08 -20.34
N LEU A 823 12.95 12.14 -20.33
CA LEU A 823 11.52 12.39 -20.10
C LEU A 823 10.96 11.52 -18.98
N ILE A 824 9.99 12.08 -18.27
CA ILE A 824 9.19 11.43 -17.23
C ILE A 824 7.75 11.36 -17.76
N HIS A 825 7.21 10.15 -17.84
CA HIS A 825 5.87 9.83 -18.32
C HIS A 825 5.04 9.18 -17.22
N GLN A 826 3.71 9.25 -17.34
CA GLN A 826 2.81 8.41 -16.56
C GLN A 826 2.32 7.24 -17.43
N ILE A 827 2.37 6.03 -16.87
CA ILE A 827 1.71 4.85 -17.41
C ILE A 827 0.47 4.60 -16.56
N LYS A 828 -0.70 4.57 -17.18
CA LYS A 828 -1.97 4.36 -16.49
C LYS A 828 -2.68 3.11 -16.97
N THR A 829 -3.52 2.55 -16.12
CA THR A 829 -4.45 1.50 -16.51
C THR A 829 -5.49 2.05 -17.49
N LEU A 830 -5.99 1.18 -18.36
CA LEU A 830 -6.90 1.56 -19.47
C LEU A 830 -8.14 0.65 -19.57
N ARG A 831 -8.35 -0.27 -18.62
CA ARG A 831 -9.45 -1.24 -18.71
C ARG A 831 -10.74 -0.67 -18.13
N SER A 832 -11.82 -0.77 -18.89
CA SER A 832 -13.19 -0.61 -18.40
C SER A 832 -14.03 -1.73 -19.01
N SER A 833 -14.32 -2.80 -18.27
CA SER A 833 -15.20 -3.86 -18.78
C SER A 833 -16.50 -3.93 -17.98
N ARG A 834 -17.54 -3.28 -18.50
CA ARG A 834 -18.91 -3.36 -17.98
C ARG A 834 -19.63 -4.66 -18.32
N SER A 835 -18.95 -5.62 -18.94
CA SER A 835 -19.52 -6.92 -19.28
C SER A 835 -19.86 -7.70 -18.01
N ALA A 836 -21.04 -8.31 -17.96
CA ALA A 836 -21.48 -9.12 -16.84
C ALA A 836 -20.43 -10.19 -16.47
N GLY A 837 -19.80 -10.03 -15.30
CA GLY A 837 -18.95 -11.04 -14.67
C GLY A 837 -17.44 -10.81 -14.68
N ARG A 838 -16.91 -9.68 -15.18
CA ARG A 838 -15.47 -9.34 -15.08
C ARG A 838 -15.26 -7.98 -14.38
N PRO A 839 -14.99 -7.92 -13.06
CA PRO A 839 -14.76 -6.68 -12.33
C PRO A 839 -13.42 -6.04 -12.73
N LEU A 840 -13.47 -5.14 -13.71
CA LEU A 840 -12.36 -4.30 -14.13
C LEU A 840 -12.89 -2.87 -14.28
N ASN A 841 -13.00 -2.16 -13.16
CA ASN A 841 -13.45 -0.76 -13.12
C ASN A 841 -12.31 0.18 -12.69
N GLU A 842 -11.22 0.15 -13.45
CA GLU A 842 -10.01 0.96 -13.22
C GLU A 842 -10.16 2.39 -13.74
N ARG A 843 -11.16 2.65 -14.58
CA ARG A 843 -11.52 4.00 -15.01
C ARG A 843 -12.41 4.65 -13.95
N PRO A 844 -11.95 5.73 -13.27
CA PRO A 844 -12.74 6.39 -12.23
C PRO A 844 -14.09 6.88 -12.75
N ARG A 845 -15.16 6.73 -11.96
CA ARG A 845 -16.50 7.17 -12.35
C ARG A 845 -16.77 8.60 -11.88
N LEU A 846 -17.32 9.43 -12.76
CA LEU A 846 -17.71 10.81 -12.42
C LEU A 846 -18.78 10.83 -11.32
N CYS A 847 -19.70 9.86 -11.31
CA CYS A 847 -20.71 9.73 -10.26
C CYS A 847 -20.11 9.54 -8.87
N VAL A 848 -18.96 8.88 -8.75
CA VAL A 848 -18.25 8.70 -7.47
C VAL A 848 -17.68 10.04 -7.01
N ALA A 849 -16.99 10.77 -7.89
CA ALA A 849 -16.45 12.09 -7.53
C ALA A 849 -17.55 13.09 -7.12
N LEU A 850 -18.69 13.10 -7.81
CA LEU A 850 -19.84 13.94 -7.45
C LEU A 850 -20.49 13.52 -6.13
N ASP A 851 -20.55 12.22 -5.85
CA ASP A 851 -21.06 11.73 -4.57
C ASP A 851 -20.18 12.21 -3.41
N TYR A 852 -18.87 12.07 -3.56
CA TYR A 852 -17.91 12.56 -2.60
C TYR A 852 -17.96 14.08 -2.42
N LEU A 853 -18.12 14.84 -3.50
CA LEU A 853 -18.34 16.28 -3.42
C LEU A 853 -19.58 16.63 -2.57
N ALA A 854 -20.69 15.89 -2.73
CA ALA A 854 -21.89 16.08 -1.92
C ALA A 854 -21.68 15.71 -0.47
N VAL A 855 -21.06 14.55 -0.21
CA VAL A 855 -20.81 14.06 1.14
C VAL A 855 -19.88 15.01 1.89
N MET A 856 -18.79 15.45 1.25
CA MET A 856 -17.80 16.34 1.86
C MET A 856 -18.33 17.77 2.07
N SER A 857 -19.36 18.19 1.33
CA SER A 857 -20.04 19.47 1.57
C SER A 857 -20.75 19.58 2.92
N THR A 858 -20.95 18.45 3.60
CA THR A 858 -21.54 18.42 4.94
C THR A 858 -20.55 18.81 6.04
N ASP A 859 -19.23 18.78 5.78
CA ASP A 859 -18.22 19.28 6.71
C ASP A 859 -17.99 20.78 6.50
N PRO A 860 -18.40 21.65 7.43
CA PRO A 860 -18.21 23.10 7.31
C PRO A 860 -16.73 23.52 7.23
N LYS A 861 -15.79 22.68 7.69
CA LYS A 861 -14.34 22.95 7.60
C LYS A 861 -13.81 22.85 6.18
N LYS A 862 -14.42 22.00 5.34
CA LYS A 862 -14.01 21.78 3.94
C LYS A 862 -14.47 22.91 3.02
N LYS A 863 -15.49 23.69 3.42
CA LYS A 863 -16.03 24.85 2.68
C LYS A 863 -16.50 24.52 1.25
N ILE A 864 -16.95 23.28 1.04
CA ILE A 864 -17.47 22.81 -0.25
C ILE A 864 -18.96 23.19 -0.35
N VAL A 865 -19.37 23.75 -1.48
CA VAL A 865 -20.78 24.06 -1.76
C VAL A 865 -21.48 22.78 -2.26
N PRO A 866 -22.64 22.39 -1.71
CA PRO A 866 -23.35 21.21 -2.18
C PRO A 866 -23.56 21.22 -3.69
N PRO A 867 -23.23 20.14 -4.41
CA PRO A 867 -23.22 20.10 -5.87
C PRO A 867 -24.58 20.47 -6.48
N LEU A 868 -25.67 19.99 -5.89
CA LEU A 868 -27.04 20.21 -6.33
C LEU A 868 -27.97 20.26 -5.10
N THR A 869 -28.88 21.25 -5.09
CA THR A 869 -29.98 21.36 -4.12
C THR A 869 -31.30 21.65 -4.84
N PHE A 870 -32.43 21.44 -4.15
CA PHE A 870 -33.76 21.74 -4.67
C PHE A 870 -34.37 22.92 -3.91
N GLU A 871 -35.32 23.61 -4.54
CA GLU A 871 -36.12 24.64 -3.86
C GLU A 871 -37.55 24.13 -3.59
N PRO A 872 -38.14 24.45 -2.42
CA PRO A 872 -39.54 24.11 -2.14
C PRO A 872 -40.47 24.74 -3.18
N VAL A 873 -41.50 24.00 -3.59
CA VAL A 873 -42.37 24.46 -4.68
C VAL A 873 -43.83 24.01 -4.48
N GLN A 874 -44.75 24.87 -4.89
CA GLN A 874 -46.16 24.47 -5.06
C GLN A 874 -46.32 23.92 -6.48
N LEU A 875 -46.42 22.58 -6.60
CA LEU A 875 -46.49 21.90 -7.90
C LEU A 875 -47.66 22.39 -8.80
N PRO A 876 -48.87 22.66 -8.27
CA PRO A 876 -49.96 23.20 -9.09
C PRO A 876 -49.62 24.56 -9.69
N ASP A 877 -49.09 25.49 -8.88
CA ASP A 877 -48.82 26.88 -9.29
C ASP A 877 -47.58 26.99 -10.18
N SER A 878 -46.63 26.08 -10.03
CA SER A 878 -45.44 25.98 -10.87
C SER A 878 -45.66 25.21 -12.19
N GLY A 879 -46.86 24.67 -12.40
CA GLY A 879 -47.15 23.80 -13.55
C GLY A 879 -46.31 22.52 -13.57
N GLY A 880 -45.92 22.00 -12.40
CA GLY A 880 -45.08 20.80 -12.25
C GLY A 880 -43.56 21.06 -12.36
N ARG A 881 -43.13 22.32 -12.35
CA ARG A 881 -41.70 22.71 -12.38
C ARG A 881 -41.11 22.64 -10.98
N VAL A 882 -39.96 22.00 -10.85
CA VAL A 882 -39.18 21.97 -9.61
C VAL A 882 -37.82 22.62 -9.87
N PRO A 883 -37.52 23.78 -9.27
CA PRO A 883 -36.22 24.42 -9.41
C PRO A 883 -35.10 23.57 -8.82
N ILE A 884 -33.99 23.49 -9.55
CA ILE A 884 -32.77 22.80 -9.15
C ILE A 884 -31.64 23.85 -9.15
N LYS A 885 -31.02 24.03 -7.99
CA LYS A 885 -29.88 24.93 -7.82
C LYS A 885 -28.59 24.13 -7.90
N LEU A 886 -27.79 24.43 -8.93
CA LEU A 886 -26.47 23.83 -9.11
C LEU A 886 -25.41 24.69 -8.41
N SER A 887 -24.41 24.05 -7.81
CA SER A 887 -23.20 24.74 -7.35
C SER A 887 -22.48 25.41 -8.52
N PRO A 888 -21.67 26.46 -8.27
CA PRO A 888 -20.80 27.03 -9.30
C PRO A 888 -19.88 25.99 -9.95
N THR A 889 -19.40 25.00 -9.18
CA THR A 889 -18.57 23.91 -9.69
C THR A 889 -19.36 23.05 -10.67
N LEU A 890 -20.53 22.52 -10.29
CA LEU A 890 -21.34 21.65 -11.15
C LEU A 890 -21.89 22.38 -12.38
N ALA A 891 -22.30 23.64 -12.23
CA ALA A 891 -22.75 24.47 -13.35
C ALA A 891 -21.64 24.72 -14.38
N ARG A 892 -20.38 24.89 -13.94
CA ARG A 892 -19.23 25.03 -14.86
C ARG A 892 -18.91 23.74 -15.60
N LEU A 893 -19.10 22.59 -14.95
CA LEU A 893 -18.84 21.29 -15.55
C LEU A 893 -19.84 20.95 -16.66
N ASP A 894 -21.06 21.50 -16.64
CA ASP A 894 -22.13 21.17 -17.60
C ASP A 894 -22.16 19.66 -17.91
N CYS A 895 -22.21 18.83 -16.87
CA CYS A 895 -22.08 17.38 -16.99
C CYS A 895 -23.40 16.63 -16.75
N ILE A 896 -24.52 17.35 -16.62
CA ILE A 896 -25.86 16.74 -16.48
C ILE A 896 -26.53 16.71 -17.85
N GLU A 897 -26.92 15.52 -18.29
CA GLU A 897 -27.73 15.31 -19.50
C GLU A 897 -29.22 15.29 -19.19
N GLY A 898 -29.61 14.69 -18.06
CA GLY A 898 -31.01 14.58 -17.65
C GLY A 898 -31.14 14.04 -16.23
N VAL A 899 -32.38 13.94 -15.74
CA VAL A 899 -32.67 13.43 -14.39
C VAL A 899 -33.87 12.50 -14.38
N ARG A 900 -33.90 11.59 -13.41
CA ARG A 900 -35.00 10.66 -13.15
C ARG A 900 -35.26 10.56 -11.65
N ILE A 901 -36.48 10.18 -11.29
CA ILE A 901 -36.87 9.96 -9.89
C ILE A 901 -37.42 8.54 -9.77
N TRP A 902 -36.88 7.78 -8.83
CA TRP A 902 -37.40 6.48 -8.44
C TRP A 902 -38.21 6.65 -7.17
N VAL A 903 -39.46 6.20 -7.19
CA VAL A 903 -40.40 6.37 -6.08
C VAL A 903 -40.96 4.99 -5.71
N PHE A 904 -40.82 4.61 -4.45
CA PHE A 904 -41.42 3.39 -3.94
C PHE A 904 -42.86 3.65 -3.50
N GLU A 905 -43.81 2.86 -4.02
CA GLU A 905 -45.18 2.80 -3.53
C GLU A 905 -45.28 1.55 -2.64
N GLY A 906 -45.41 1.74 -1.32
CA GLY A 906 -45.42 0.68 -0.29
C GLY A 906 -46.10 1.15 1.00
N GLY A 907 -46.66 0.23 1.79
CA GLY A 907 -47.37 0.58 3.03
C GLY A 907 -48.00 -0.62 3.76
N GLU A 908 -47.71 -0.76 5.04
CA GLU A 908 -48.13 -1.86 5.93
C GLU A 908 -49.66 -2.03 6.06
N ARG A 909 -50.46 -1.00 5.72
CA ARG A 909 -51.92 -0.99 5.96
C ARG A 909 -52.79 -1.58 4.86
N ARG A 910 -52.24 -2.06 3.73
CA ARG A 910 -53.04 -2.69 2.65
C ARG A 910 -53.06 -4.23 2.68
N GLY A 911 -52.61 -4.84 3.78
CA GLY A 911 -52.54 -6.29 3.93
C GLY A 911 -51.56 -6.95 2.94
N PRO A 912 -51.51 -8.28 2.85
CA PRO A 912 -50.60 -9.00 1.95
C PRO A 912 -50.82 -8.72 0.45
N ALA A 913 -51.80 -7.89 0.08
CA ALA A 913 -52.09 -7.45 -1.28
C ALA A 913 -51.58 -6.04 -1.62
N ALA A 914 -50.88 -5.35 -0.70
CA ALA A 914 -50.26 -4.05 -0.96
C ALA A 914 -49.23 -4.16 -2.10
N LYS A 915 -49.42 -3.38 -3.17
CA LYS A 915 -48.53 -3.39 -4.33
C LYS A 915 -47.22 -2.71 -4.00
N LYS A 916 -46.19 -3.49 -3.63
CA LYS A 916 -44.80 -3.05 -3.51
C LYS A 916 -44.23 -2.82 -4.91
N THR A 917 -44.00 -1.58 -5.31
CA THR A 917 -43.52 -1.32 -6.68
C THR A 917 -42.70 -0.04 -6.76
N TRP A 918 -41.58 -0.11 -7.48
CA TRP A 918 -40.84 1.07 -7.92
C TRP A 918 -41.49 1.71 -9.14
N HIS A 919 -41.69 3.02 -9.04
CA HIS A 919 -42.12 3.87 -10.13
C HIS A 919 -40.95 4.72 -10.62
N LEU A 920 -40.64 4.63 -11.91
CA LEU A 920 -39.65 5.48 -12.56
C LEU A 920 -40.35 6.69 -13.18
N LEU A 921 -40.08 7.87 -12.65
CA LEU A 921 -40.49 9.16 -13.21
C LEU A 921 -39.36 9.70 -14.10
N SER A 922 -39.69 10.08 -15.33
CA SER A 922 -38.72 10.61 -16.31
C SER A 922 -39.06 12.05 -16.69
N PRO A 923 -38.88 13.02 -15.77
CA PRO A 923 -39.15 14.43 -16.03
C PRO A 923 -38.24 14.97 -17.13
N ASP A 924 -38.66 16.06 -17.77
CA ASP A 924 -37.77 16.79 -18.67
C ASP A 924 -36.85 17.70 -17.85
N PHE A 925 -35.56 17.72 -18.20
CA PHE A 925 -34.56 18.55 -17.51
C PHE A 925 -34.16 19.72 -18.40
N PHE A 926 -34.25 20.93 -17.85
CA PHE A 926 -33.82 22.15 -18.51
C PHE A 926 -32.71 22.77 -17.67
N SER A 927 -31.57 23.05 -18.30
CA SER A 927 -30.45 23.74 -17.64
C SER A 927 -29.95 24.87 -18.52
N SER A 928 -29.77 26.03 -17.90
CA SER A 928 -29.16 27.22 -18.48
C SER A 928 -28.09 27.75 -17.52
N GLN A 929 -27.28 28.72 -17.97
CA GLN A 929 -26.29 29.37 -17.10
C GLN A 929 -26.90 30.11 -15.89
N LYS A 930 -28.20 30.39 -15.89
CA LYS A 930 -28.88 31.14 -14.82
C LYS A 930 -29.78 30.26 -13.96
N GLU A 931 -30.45 29.28 -14.56
CA GLU A 931 -31.46 28.46 -13.89
C GLU A 931 -31.42 27.02 -14.39
N SER A 932 -31.64 26.06 -13.49
CA SER A 932 -31.91 24.66 -13.84
C SER A 932 -33.23 24.22 -13.22
N THR A 933 -34.00 23.40 -13.93
CA THR A 933 -35.35 23.03 -13.54
C THR A 933 -35.67 21.64 -14.07
N MET A 934 -36.36 20.83 -13.28
CA MET A 934 -37.01 19.62 -13.79
C MET A 934 -38.52 19.84 -13.93
N GLN A 935 -39.08 19.32 -15.01
CA GLN A 935 -40.51 19.41 -15.33
C GLN A 935 -41.14 18.03 -15.19
N LEU A 936 -42.02 17.87 -14.20
CA LEU A 936 -42.83 16.67 -14.07
C LEU A 936 -43.83 16.57 -15.23
N LYS A 937 -43.99 15.37 -15.79
CA LYS A 937 -44.93 15.05 -16.87
C LYS A 937 -46.30 14.67 -16.30
N GLU A 938 -47.29 14.60 -17.19
CA GLU A 938 -48.63 14.10 -16.85
C GLU A 938 -48.55 12.73 -16.16
N GLY A 939 -49.34 12.55 -15.09
CA GLY A 939 -49.34 11.33 -14.27
C GLY A 939 -48.22 11.21 -13.22
N HIS A 940 -47.13 12.00 -13.29
CA HIS A 940 -46.06 11.94 -12.28
C HIS A 940 -46.56 12.38 -10.88
N VAL A 941 -47.33 13.47 -10.82
CA VAL A 941 -47.88 14.00 -9.55
C VAL A 941 -48.86 13.02 -8.92
N GLU A 942 -49.61 12.27 -9.72
CA GLU A 942 -50.52 11.21 -9.24
C GLU A 942 -49.75 10.07 -8.58
N ILE A 943 -48.62 9.63 -9.18
CA ILE A 943 -47.74 8.63 -8.59
C ILE A 943 -47.19 9.12 -7.25
N LEU A 944 -46.71 10.37 -7.19
CA LEU A 944 -46.19 10.95 -5.95
C LEU A 944 -47.26 11.02 -4.85
N ASN A 945 -48.49 11.43 -5.19
CA ASN A 945 -49.60 11.44 -4.23
C ASN A 945 -49.92 10.03 -3.71
N ARG A 946 -49.97 9.02 -4.58
CA ARG A 946 -50.22 7.64 -4.16
C ARG A 946 -49.13 7.09 -3.24
N ALA A 947 -47.87 7.39 -3.53
CA ALA A 947 -46.74 6.95 -2.70
C ALA A 947 -46.79 7.60 -1.30
N ILE A 948 -47.11 8.89 -1.21
CA ILE A 948 -47.32 9.58 0.08
C ILE A 948 -48.49 8.96 0.87
N ASP A 949 -49.62 8.73 0.20
CA ASP A 949 -50.81 8.16 0.85
C ASP A 949 -50.61 6.70 1.27
N ALA A 950 -49.65 5.98 0.67
CA ALA A 950 -49.33 4.60 1.03
C ALA A 950 -48.48 4.50 2.32
N TYR A 951 -47.57 5.45 2.57
CA TYR A 951 -46.63 5.41 3.69
C TYR A 951 -47.22 5.91 5.03
N SER A 952 -48.32 6.67 5.03
CA SER A 952 -48.77 7.40 6.22
C SER A 952 -49.17 6.52 7.42
N ASP A 953 -48.42 6.65 8.52
CA ASP A 953 -48.84 6.30 9.89
C ASP A 953 -50.10 7.08 10.26
N ALA A 954 -51.16 6.36 10.66
CA ALA A 954 -52.41 6.93 11.13
C ALA A 954 -52.64 6.74 12.63
N ASP A 955 -51.59 6.65 13.46
CA ASP A 955 -51.73 6.61 14.93
C ASP A 955 -50.62 7.40 15.64
N GLY A 956 -50.83 8.71 15.76
CA GLY A 956 -50.03 9.61 16.59
C GLY A 956 -50.74 10.97 16.66
N GLY A 957 -51.52 11.19 17.71
CA GLY A 957 -52.50 12.28 17.86
C GLY A 957 -51.93 13.69 18.02
N ASP A 958 -51.03 14.13 17.14
CA ASP A 958 -50.51 15.51 17.13
C ASP A 958 -50.47 16.06 15.69
N GLN A 959 -51.65 16.04 15.04
CA GLN A 959 -51.82 15.93 13.59
C GLN A 959 -51.93 17.24 12.79
N ASP A 960 -51.45 18.38 13.29
CA ASP A 960 -51.75 19.66 12.62
C ASP A 960 -50.57 20.40 11.96
N ASN A 961 -49.31 19.94 11.98
CA ASN A 961 -48.24 20.77 11.37
C ASN A 961 -46.96 20.09 10.80
N ARG A 962 -46.91 18.75 10.64
CA ARG A 962 -45.75 18.10 9.99
C ARG A 962 -46.19 17.29 8.77
N GLY A 963 -45.60 17.58 7.60
CA GLY A 963 -45.99 17.04 6.29
C GLY A 963 -45.90 15.52 6.17
N ARG A 964 -46.59 14.95 5.18
CA ARG A 964 -46.58 13.51 4.85
C ARG A 964 -45.45 13.21 3.85
N GLY A 965 -44.62 12.19 4.12
CA GLY A 965 -43.47 11.79 3.28
C GLY A 965 -43.72 10.54 2.44
N ILE A 966 -42.77 10.22 1.56
CA ILE A 966 -42.68 8.94 0.83
C ILE A 966 -41.72 7.99 1.57
N GLU A 967 -42.03 6.68 1.61
CA GLU A 967 -41.22 5.64 2.27
C GLU A 967 -39.76 5.65 1.80
N GLN A 968 -39.54 5.47 0.49
CA GLN A 968 -38.21 5.49 -0.11
C GLN A 968 -38.26 6.09 -1.52
N ALA A 969 -37.29 6.96 -1.83
CA ALA A 969 -37.08 7.48 -3.18
C ALA A 969 -35.59 7.71 -3.47
N PHE A 970 -35.24 7.72 -4.76
CA PHE A 970 -33.91 8.04 -5.25
C PHE A 970 -33.97 9.06 -6.38
N PHE A 971 -32.97 9.93 -6.43
CA PHE A 971 -32.71 10.81 -7.57
C PHE A 971 -31.59 10.20 -8.41
N GLU A 972 -31.82 10.05 -9.71
CA GLU A 972 -30.84 9.56 -10.68
C GLU A 972 -30.48 10.71 -11.63
N VAL A 973 -29.20 11.12 -11.62
CA VAL A 973 -28.65 12.12 -12.53
C VAL A 973 -27.95 11.40 -13.67
N ILE A 974 -28.44 11.58 -14.89
CA ILE A 974 -27.83 11.07 -16.11
C ILE A 974 -26.68 12.01 -16.48
N LEU A 975 -25.49 11.47 -16.61
CA LEU A 975 -24.25 12.23 -16.80
C LEU A 975 -23.81 12.22 -18.27
N LYS A 976 -23.15 13.30 -18.68
CA LYS A 976 -22.43 13.46 -19.95
C LYS A 976 -21.00 13.92 -19.69
N LYS A 977 -20.16 13.92 -20.73
CA LYS A 977 -18.77 14.39 -20.63
C LYS A 977 -18.73 15.82 -20.05
N PRO A 978 -17.96 16.08 -18.98
CA PRO A 978 -17.78 17.43 -18.45
C PRO A 978 -17.15 18.39 -19.45
N SER A 979 -17.61 19.64 -19.43
CA SER A 979 -16.97 20.79 -20.07
C SER A 979 -15.75 21.23 -19.26
N VAL A 980 -14.56 20.93 -19.77
CA VAL A 980 -13.27 21.31 -19.15
C VAL A 980 -12.61 22.42 -19.96
N LYS A 981 -12.25 23.53 -19.31
CA LYS A 981 -11.67 24.72 -19.97
C LYS A 981 -10.15 24.67 -20.14
N LYS A 982 -9.44 23.93 -19.29
CA LYS A 982 -7.98 23.75 -19.30
C LYS A 982 -7.66 22.27 -19.54
N GLU A 983 -6.47 21.82 -19.13
CA GLU A 983 -6.04 20.41 -18.99
C GLU A 983 -7.20 19.41 -18.84
N ASP A 984 -7.44 18.57 -19.87
CA ASP A 984 -8.62 17.69 -19.96
C ASP A 984 -8.48 16.44 -19.05
N TRP A 985 -8.64 16.62 -17.75
CA TRP A 985 -8.72 15.53 -16.78
C TRP A 985 -9.93 14.61 -17.01
N SER A 986 -10.98 15.09 -17.68
CA SER A 986 -12.21 14.30 -17.90
C SER A 986 -12.02 13.13 -18.87
N ALA A 987 -10.94 13.14 -19.66
CA ALA A 987 -10.55 12.04 -20.52
C ALA A 987 -10.34 10.73 -19.73
N ASP A 988 -9.97 10.84 -18.45
CA ASP A 988 -9.72 9.71 -17.56
C ASP A 988 -10.97 9.22 -16.84
N MET A 989 -12.11 9.91 -16.94
CA MET A 989 -13.32 9.55 -16.20
C MET A 989 -14.35 8.82 -17.05
N ASP A 990 -15.05 7.87 -16.43
CA ASP A 990 -16.29 7.30 -16.93
C ASP A 990 -17.47 8.18 -16.49
N PHE A 991 -18.14 8.80 -17.44
CA PHE A 991 -19.30 9.69 -17.23
C PHE A 991 -20.61 9.05 -17.70
N THR A 992 -20.62 7.75 -17.93
CA THR A 992 -21.79 7.03 -18.44
C THR A 992 -22.59 6.32 -17.36
N ASP A 993 -22.02 6.15 -16.17
CA ASP A 993 -22.72 5.61 -15.01
C ASP A 993 -23.46 6.77 -14.31
N PRO A 994 -24.79 6.70 -14.12
CA PRO A 994 -25.52 7.78 -13.49
C PRO A 994 -25.13 7.97 -12.02
N TRP A 995 -25.30 9.20 -11.54
CA TRP A 995 -25.18 9.49 -10.12
C TRP A 995 -26.52 9.33 -9.42
N VAL A 996 -26.64 8.29 -8.60
CA VAL A 996 -27.86 7.90 -7.90
C VAL A 996 -27.70 8.11 -6.41
N PHE A 997 -28.63 8.83 -5.78
CA PHE A 997 -28.59 9.06 -4.32
C PHE A 997 -30.00 9.11 -3.70
N PRO A 998 -30.14 8.80 -2.40
CA PRO A 998 -31.42 8.86 -1.69
C PRO A 998 -32.04 10.27 -1.70
N LEU A 999 -33.36 10.32 -1.87
CA LEU A 999 -34.13 11.55 -1.99
C LEU A 999 -35.32 11.52 -1.03
N ASP A 1000 -35.43 12.55 -0.19
CA ASP A 1000 -36.62 12.82 0.60
C ASP A 1000 -37.62 13.60 -0.24
N ILE A 1001 -38.87 13.13 -0.24
CA ILE A 1001 -40.01 13.80 -0.87
C ILE A 1001 -41.13 13.87 0.15
N TRP A 1002 -41.63 15.07 0.43
CA TRP A 1002 -42.79 15.27 1.29
C TRP A 1002 -43.69 16.38 0.79
N ALA A 1003 -44.95 16.33 1.21
CA ALA A 1003 -45.95 17.35 0.97
C ALA A 1003 -46.56 17.83 2.29
N GLY A 1004 -46.49 19.13 2.55
CA GLY A 1004 -47.14 19.80 3.69
C GLY A 1004 -48.33 20.64 3.24
N LYS A 1005 -49.32 20.84 4.12
CA LYS A 1005 -50.37 21.86 3.90
C LYS A 1005 -49.79 23.23 4.28
N SER A 1006 -49.94 24.22 3.41
CA SER A 1006 -49.78 25.63 3.81
C SER A 1006 -51.02 26.08 4.59
N ASP A 1007 -50.90 27.19 5.33
CA ASP A 1007 -52.00 27.83 6.07
C ASP A 1007 -53.24 28.16 5.21
N TRP A 1008 -53.11 28.10 3.88
CA TRP A 1008 -54.15 28.38 2.88
C TRP A 1008 -54.68 27.12 2.16
N GLY A 1009 -54.32 25.92 2.63
CA GLY A 1009 -54.85 24.65 2.11
C GLY A 1009 -54.16 24.10 0.85
N LEU A 1010 -53.13 24.75 0.33
CA LEU A 1010 -52.34 24.28 -0.83
C LEU A 1010 -51.23 23.32 -0.36
N ARG A 1011 -50.99 22.23 -1.12
CA ARG A 1011 -49.89 21.29 -0.85
C ARG A 1011 -48.57 21.86 -1.39
N THR A 1012 -47.67 22.28 -0.50
CA THR A 1012 -46.28 22.62 -0.87
C THR A 1012 -45.45 21.33 -0.87
N TRP A 1013 -44.79 21.08 -1.99
CA TRP A 1013 -43.90 19.95 -2.18
C TRP A 1013 -42.47 20.36 -1.90
N ALA A 1014 -41.75 19.48 -1.23
CA ALA A 1014 -40.32 19.64 -1.02
C ALA A 1014 -39.60 18.36 -1.43
N PHE A 1015 -38.51 18.58 -2.15
CA PHE A 1015 -37.57 17.57 -2.57
C PHE A 1015 -36.25 17.90 -1.87
N GLN A 1016 -35.56 16.92 -1.31
CA GLN A 1016 -34.28 17.16 -0.66
C GLN A 1016 -33.41 15.92 -0.76
N ARG A 1017 -32.14 16.07 -1.11
CA ARG A 1017 -31.17 14.98 -0.92
C ARG A 1017 -31.11 14.64 0.57
N CYS A 1018 -31.25 13.36 0.92
CA CYS A 1018 -31.16 12.92 2.30
C CYS A 1018 -29.81 13.36 2.91
N GLN A 1019 -29.85 13.86 4.14
CA GLN A 1019 -28.67 14.28 4.90
C GLN A 1019 -28.33 13.24 5.97
N GLY A 1020 -27.09 13.24 6.44
CA GLY A 1020 -26.64 12.32 7.50
C GLY A 1020 -26.67 10.86 7.06
N GLU A 1021 -27.01 9.95 7.98
CA GLU A 1021 -26.99 8.49 7.75
C GLU A 1021 -27.80 8.08 6.51
N ARG A 1022 -29.03 8.57 6.35
CA ARG A 1022 -29.91 8.23 5.20
C ARG A 1022 -29.37 8.69 3.84
N GLY A 1023 -28.45 9.64 3.81
CA GLY A 1023 -27.80 10.11 2.57
C GLY A 1023 -26.58 9.29 2.16
N GLU A 1024 -26.03 8.49 3.06
CA GLU A 1024 -24.75 7.79 2.89
C GLU A 1024 -24.86 6.27 3.05
N VAL A 1025 -25.87 5.80 3.79
CA VAL A 1025 -26.02 4.41 4.21
C VAL A 1025 -27.37 3.90 3.72
N PRO A 1026 -27.42 2.68 3.15
CA PRO A 1026 -28.68 2.05 2.81
C PRO A 1026 -29.59 1.84 4.03
N ASP A 1027 -30.89 1.96 3.79
CA ASP A 1027 -31.90 1.60 4.78
C ASP A 1027 -32.01 0.08 4.86
N TRP A 1028 -31.30 -0.50 5.84
CA TRP A 1028 -31.19 -1.94 6.02
C TRP A 1028 -32.53 -2.60 6.34
N ASP A 1029 -33.38 -1.91 7.09
CA ASP A 1029 -34.66 -2.43 7.54
C ASP A 1029 -35.66 -2.41 6.37
N PHE A 1030 -35.71 -1.32 5.60
CA PHE A 1030 -36.44 -1.26 4.34
C PHE A 1030 -36.04 -2.39 3.37
N LEU A 1031 -34.73 -2.63 3.21
CA LEU A 1031 -34.23 -3.69 2.33
C LEU A 1031 -34.65 -5.09 2.82
N PHE A 1032 -34.63 -5.32 4.12
CA PHE A 1032 -35.08 -6.58 4.71
C PHE A 1032 -36.58 -6.80 4.54
N ASP A 1033 -37.40 -5.80 4.87
CA ASP A 1033 -38.87 -5.92 4.87
C ASP A 1033 -39.45 -6.03 3.46
N ASN A 1034 -38.76 -5.45 2.47
CA ASN A 1034 -39.24 -5.42 1.08
C ASN A 1034 -38.54 -6.38 0.13
N TYR A 1035 -37.32 -6.84 0.42
CA TYR A 1035 -36.52 -7.67 -0.49
C TYR A 1035 -35.89 -8.90 0.18
N LYS A 1036 -36.55 -9.48 1.19
CA LYS A 1036 -36.09 -10.72 1.86
C LYS A 1036 -35.82 -11.86 0.88
N GLU A 1037 -36.60 -11.97 -0.20
CA GLU A 1037 -36.42 -12.97 -1.26
C GLU A 1037 -35.11 -12.80 -2.06
N LYS A 1038 -34.46 -11.63 -1.98
CA LYS A 1038 -33.12 -11.36 -2.52
C LYS A 1038 -32.00 -11.70 -1.55
N ASN A 1039 -32.30 -12.30 -0.40
CA ASN A 1039 -31.36 -12.60 0.69
C ASN A 1039 -30.82 -11.37 1.42
N TYR A 1040 -31.62 -10.31 1.54
CA TYR A 1040 -31.39 -9.30 2.58
C TYR A 1040 -31.73 -9.87 3.96
N SER A 1041 -31.09 -9.35 5.01
CA SER A 1041 -31.23 -9.82 6.39
C SER A 1041 -31.35 -8.65 7.35
N GLU A 1042 -32.07 -8.85 8.45
CA GLU A 1042 -32.20 -7.88 9.56
C GLU A 1042 -30.84 -7.33 9.99
N LYS A 1043 -30.77 -6.00 10.13
CA LYS A 1043 -29.58 -5.26 10.56
C LYS A 1043 -29.00 -5.81 11.86
N ASP A 1044 -29.86 -5.94 12.87
CA ASP A 1044 -29.51 -6.44 14.19
C ASP A 1044 -28.94 -7.85 14.14
N ARG A 1045 -29.48 -8.70 13.26
CA ARG A 1045 -28.94 -10.04 13.06
C ARG A 1045 -27.52 -9.97 12.50
N ILE A 1046 -27.23 -9.10 11.54
CA ILE A 1046 -25.87 -8.97 10.99
C ILE A 1046 -24.88 -8.44 12.03
N ILE A 1047 -25.24 -7.39 12.77
CA ILE A 1047 -24.35 -6.75 13.76
C ILE A 1047 -24.12 -7.66 14.97
N LYS A 1048 -25.18 -8.27 15.51
CA LYS A 1048 -25.15 -9.03 16.76
C LYS A 1048 -24.74 -10.49 16.60
N LEU A 1049 -24.62 -11.01 15.37
CA LEU A 1049 -24.25 -12.41 15.10
C LEU A 1049 -22.86 -12.77 15.66
N ALA A 1050 -22.84 -13.14 16.93
CA ALA A 1050 -22.16 -14.33 17.41
C ALA A 1050 -23.14 -15.49 17.17
N SER A 1051 -23.07 -16.14 16.02
CA SER A 1051 -23.68 -17.47 15.94
C SER A 1051 -22.83 -18.39 16.79
N LYS A 1052 -23.49 -19.01 17.78
CA LYS A 1052 -23.03 -20.16 18.56
C LYS A 1052 -22.18 -21.15 17.76
#